data_AF-A0A388TDM7-F1
#
_entry.id   AF-A0A388TDM7-F1
#
_cell.length_a   1.000
_cell.length_b   1.000
_cell.length_c   1.000
_cell.angle_alpha   90.00
_cell.angle_beta   90.00
_cell.angle_gamma   90.00
#
_symmetry.space_group_name_H-M   'P 1'
#
loop_
_entity.id
_entity.type
_entity.pdbx_description
1 polymer ?
#
loop_
_entity_poly.entity_id
_entity_poly.type
_entity_poly.pdbx_seq_one_letter_code
_entity_poly.pdbx_strand_id
1 'polypeptide(L)'
;MEISIYSKSTDDELKKLHEQFSAKYGAALQDDARSLEDRQLIRLVAKKIKQPDKQTEEIHSVQEFIKEYLYRKLKELALLIYLAMDKCKDFGPMGEQRVSISFCRNVLNISNNREVTQFDADRFRRLLDECDKRNGVKSGDAYLAYLKKDFVLELFGIKYGYLDLSGLNLLFDLIGLGCYLLSAHHRSFGVRFIFGAVEKKELENNQVFIIQQEYIRAPQFVLSIAAEVFQDSTMIRREACEVIFFNKWQKFFDQSKAERKHALHHVNSALREGVKEKALAFYAAQKTEDVLKVKEIFIEEMIDGILWHEMGHHVSFQDMGQPYRALVNTFTEGAENIGAILPEALADWAPEQGARKGAFTRFLELSKTDVRRAARDLYVYISDNWFVDESEEFMSLMSNILAGLAVYFVQPDGAVDFARLSKEKDQIYSFLQKRYKGLIDRLLAVFQQSIYEVGIHRLDYNGLEKEVFKMYQNAYAGHRYTMEELRAYSPFWINITAYLKKFSKANWEKYQEILAEEADLVEKMILRVVTKGQEEKYKNSLREYIITRAKELGLIQILPEIDSTAAVRAACAAMKMPDAVLEKVQARFTEIMNDKPYEISISYDGEKDPFIAAVQEMLLKSGYGSIKSGMLIGEYYNPESGTEERKQYIKNELESLRDQLESEMYLEIDILRVNGKYPAAKPIIEELLQTVTFLDGRKLAEKIKNVEFSPLDNDALLEVFVPLKRGYMDWNTSQAVWRINQDLRPDEFMLQWTIDRDFLEALIEAYS
;
A
#
# COMPACT_ATOMS: atom_id res chain seq x y z
N MET A 1 -19.08 -3.55 17.95
CA MET A 1 -18.36 -2.61 18.80
C MET A 1 -19.41 -1.81 19.56
N GLU A 2 -19.42 -1.92 20.88
CA GLU A 2 -20.20 -0.98 21.70
C GLU A 2 -19.32 0.26 21.89
N ILE A 3 -19.59 1.34 21.15
CA ILE A 3 -18.84 2.59 21.29
C ILE A 3 -19.46 3.52 22.33
N SER A 4 -20.71 3.27 22.71
CA SER A 4 -21.48 4.11 23.61
C SER A 4 -22.55 3.34 24.39
N ILE A 5 -23.12 3.96 25.42
CA ILE A 5 -24.31 3.43 26.11
C ILE A 5 -25.55 3.30 25.20
N TYR A 6 -25.55 3.96 24.03
CA TYR A 6 -26.64 3.93 23.05
C TYR A 6 -26.37 2.95 21.89
N SER A 7 -25.31 2.14 21.96
CA SER A 7 -24.97 1.18 20.90
C SER A 7 -26.09 0.19 20.57
N LYS A 8 -26.98 -0.07 21.53
CA LYS A 8 -28.15 -0.97 21.38
C LYS A 8 -29.44 -0.23 20.98
N SER A 9 -29.41 1.10 20.94
CA SER A 9 -30.57 1.89 20.53
C SER A 9 -30.83 1.73 19.04
N THR A 10 -32.10 1.74 18.68
CA THR A 10 -32.58 1.80 17.30
C THR A 10 -32.35 3.19 16.70
N ASP A 11 -32.39 3.31 15.37
CA ASP A 11 -32.25 4.61 14.71
C ASP A 11 -33.40 5.57 15.08
N ASP A 12 -34.60 5.05 15.33
CA ASP A 12 -35.75 5.84 15.78
C ASP A 12 -35.56 6.39 17.21
N GLU A 13 -34.98 5.59 18.11
CA GLU A 13 -34.64 6.05 19.47
C GLU A 13 -33.56 7.12 19.43
N LEU A 14 -32.51 6.94 18.62
CA LEU A 14 -31.48 7.95 18.42
C LEU A 14 -32.04 9.23 17.80
N LYS A 15 -32.98 9.13 16.86
CA LYS A 15 -33.66 10.30 16.30
C LYS A 15 -34.44 11.08 17.35
N LYS A 16 -35.19 10.39 18.23
CA LYS A 16 -35.90 11.04 19.34
C LYS A 16 -34.95 11.73 20.32
N LEU A 17 -33.83 11.09 20.65
CA LEU A 17 -32.78 11.69 21.48
C LEU A 17 -32.16 12.92 20.81
N HIS A 18 -31.92 12.84 19.49
CA HIS A 18 -31.42 13.97 18.71
C HIS A 18 -32.37 15.16 18.79
N GLU A 19 -33.67 14.95 18.58
CA GLU A 19 -34.71 15.99 18.68
C GLU A 19 -34.75 16.59 20.10
N GLN A 20 -34.73 15.73 21.13
CA GLN A 20 -34.74 16.15 22.54
C GLN A 20 -33.53 17.02 22.89
N PHE A 21 -32.32 16.57 22.56
CA PHE A 21 -31.09 17.32 22.88
C PHE A 21 -30.95 18.58 22.01
N SER A 22 -31.41 18.54 20.76
CA SER A 22 -31.48 19.73 19.89
C SER A 22 -32.37 20.80 20.49
N ALA A 23 -33.58 20.44 20.94
CA ALA A 23 -34.48 21.37 21.62
C ALA A 23 -33.89 21.89 22.93
N LYS A 24 -33.14 21.06 23.66
CA LYS A 24 -32.60 21.42 24.99
C LYS A 24 -31.36 22.32 24.89
N TYR A 25 -30.46 22.09 23.95
CA TYR A 25 -29.14 22.74 23.92
C TYR A 25 -28.79 23.40 22.59
N GLY A 26 -29.42 23.02 21.47
CA GLY A 26 -28.98 23.40 20.14
C GLY A 26 -28.89 24.91 19.91
N ALA A 27 -29.96 25.64 20.25
CA ALA A 27 -29.97 27.11 20.11
C ALA A 27 -28.87 27.80 20.91
N ALA A 28 -28.52 27.28 22.10
CA ALA A 28 -27.48 27.89 22.93
C ALA A 28 -26.06 27.52 22.47
N LEU A 29 -25.86 26.32 21.94
CA LEU A 29 -24.58 25.89 21.36
C LEU A 29 -24.23 26.66 20.08
N GLN A 30 -25.25 27.14 19.36
CA GLN A 30 -25.13 27.88 18.09
C GLN A 30 -25.16 29.40 18.23
N ASP A 31 -25.36 29.93 19.44
CA ASP A 31 -25.51 31.36 19.64
C ASP A 31 -24.13 32.05 19.58
N ASP A 32 -23.71 32.45 18.38
CA ASP A 32 -22.43 33.13 18.15
C ASP A 32 -22.35 34.52 18.80
N ALA A 33 -23.46 35.06 19.30
CA ALA A 33 -23.43 36.27 20.12
C ALA A 33 -22.93 36.01 21.55
N ARG A 34 -22.82 34.74 21.97
CA ARG A 34 -22.27 34.33 23.26
C ARG A 34 -20.78 34.00 23.15
N SER A 35 -20.07 34.19 24.26
CA SER A 35 -18.71 33.69 24.40
C SER A 35 -18.63 32.17 24.21
N LEU A 36 -17.49 31.65 23.73
CA LEU A 36 -17.28 30.20 23.63
C LEU A 36 -17.46 29.51 24.99
N GLU A 37 -17.03 30.15 26.08
CA GLU A 37 -17.20 29.63 27.44
C GLU A 37 -18.68 29.50 27.82
N ASP A 38 -19.52 30.48 27.50
CA ASP A 38 -20.96 30.45 27.81
C ASP A 38 -21.74 29.39 27.02
N ARG A 39 -21.18 28.97 25.88
CA ARG A 39 -21.74 27.94 25.00
C ARG A 39 -21.36 26.53 25.46
N GLN A 40 -20.37 26.38 26.35
CA GLN A 40 -19.93 25.05 26.77
C GLN A 40 -21.05 24.24 27.41
N LEU A 41 -21.18 22.96 27.03
CA LEU A 41 -22.24 22.08 27.51
C LEU A 41 -22.26 22.00 29.05
N ILE A 42 -21.09 21.93 29.70
CA ILE A 42 -20.99 21.91 31.16
C ILE A 42 -21.65 23.15 31.81
N ARG A 43 -21.47 24.33 31.21
CA ARG A 43 -22.09 25.59 31.67
C ARG A 43 -23.60 25.59 31.39
N LEU A 44 -24.01 25.12 30.21
CA LEU A 44 -25.43 25.03 29.85
C LEU A 44 -26.20 24.06 30.75
N VAL A 45 -25.61 22.91 31.07
CA VAL A 45 -26.19 21.91 31.97
C VAL A 45 -26.24 22.45 33.40
N ALA A 46 -25.17 23.07 33.91
CA ALA A 46 -25.15 23.65 35.26
C ALA A 46 -26.16 24.81 35.45
N LYS A 47 -26.49 25.54 34.38
CA LYS A 47 -27.56 26.56 34.40
C LYS A 47 -28.96 25.92 34.59
N LYS A 48 -29.19 24.71 34.07
CA LYS A 48 -30.50 24.03 34.08
C LYS A 48 -30.67 23.00 35.21
N ILE A 49 -29.61 22.31 35.62
CA ILE A 49 -29.62 21.24 36.62
C ILE A 49 -28.75 21.67 37.79
N LYS A 50 -29.27 21.64 39.02
CA LYS A 50 -28.54 22.12 40.22
C LYS A 50 -27.75 21.04 40.96
N GLN A 51 -28.12 19.77 40.80
CA GLN A 51 -27.49 18.63 41.49
C GLN A 51 -26.26 18.16 40.70
N PRO A 52 -25.03 18.17 41.28
CA PRO A 52 -23.80 17.82 40.56
C PRO A 52 -23.82 16.44 39.88
N ASP A 53 -24.27 15.40 40.59
CA ASP A 53 -24.31 14.04 40.03
C ASP A 53 -25.20 13.97 38.77
N LYS A 54 -26.37 14.62 38.81
CA LYS A 54 -27.27 14.72 37.65
C LYS A 54 -26.73 15.59 36.53
N GLN A 55 -25.87 16.58 36.84
CA GLN A 55 -25.17 17.33 35.79
C GLN A 55 -24.20 16.40 35.05
N THR A 56 -23.41 15.62 35.80
CA THR A 56 -22.45 14.66 35.24
C THR A 56 -23.15 13.61 34.39
N GLU A 57 -24.25 13.03 34.88
CA GLU A 57 -25.07 12.06 34.14
C GLU A 57 -25.62 12.65 32.83
N GLU A 58 -26.15 13.88 32.87
CA GLU A 58 -26.69 14.56 31.69
C GLU A 58 -25.59 14.88 30.66
N ILE A 59 -24.43 15.37 31.11
CA ILE A 59 -23.28 15.65 30.24
C ILE A 59 -22.82 14.36 29.57
N HIS A 60 -22.64 13.29 30.35
CA HIS A 60 -22.22 12.00 29.84
C HIS A 60 -23.25 11.44 28.83
N SER A 61 -24.54 11.51 29.15
CA SER A 61 -25.62 11.10 28.24
C SER A 61 -25.60 11.86 26.91
N VAL A 62 -25.42 13.18 26.92
CA VAL A 62 -25.31 13.97 25.68
C VAL A 62 -24.06 13.57 24.87
N GLN A 63 -22.91 13.43 25.54
CA GLN A 63 -21.64 13.05 24.91
C GLN A 63 -21.73 11.67 24.24
N GLU A 64 -22.26 10.67 24.93
CA GLU A 64 -22.43 9.32 24.41
C GLU A 64 -23.43 9.25 23.26
N PHE A 65 -24.51 10.03 23.32
CA PHE A 65 -25.47 10.13 22.21
C PHE A 65 -24.80 10.66 20.94
N ILE A 66 -24.03 11.75 21.05
CA ILE A 66 -23.36 12.37 19.89
C ILE A 66 -22.37 11.39 19.27
N LYS A 67 -21.59 10.72 20.10
CA LYS A 67 -20.61 9.71 19.69
C LYS A 67 -21.26 8.60 18.86
N GLU A 68 -22.37 8.04 19.36
CA GLU A 68 -23.15 7.00 18.65
C GLU A 68 -23.74 7.51 17.34
N TYR A 69 -24.41 8.67 17.41
CA TYR A 69 -25.11 9.27 16.29
C TYR A 69 -24.15 9.55 15.13
N LEU A 70 -23.01 10.18 15.42
CA LEU A 70 -21.98 10.49 14.43
C LEU A 70 -21.36 9.23 13.85
N TYR A 71 -21.01 8.24 14.67
CA TYR A 71 -20.48 6.97 14.18
C TYR A 71 -21.42 6.33 13.16
N ARG A 72 -22.73 6.26 13.42
CA ARG A 72 -23.69 5.68 12.47
C ARG A 72 -23.76 6.46 11.15
N LYS A 73 -23.83 7.80 11.22
CA LYS A 73 -23.88 8.65 10.03
C LYS A 73 -22.59 8.58 9.21
N LEU A 74 -21.44 8.60 9.88
CA LEU A 74 -20.14 8.49 9.23
C LEU A 74 -19.87 7.08 8.70
N LYS A 75 -20.40 6.03 9.35
CA LYS A 75 -20.33 4.65 8.85
C LYS A 75 -21.12 4.48 7.57
N GLU A 76 -22.36 4.98 7.52
CA GLU A 76 -23.14 4.96 6.28
C GLU A 76 -22.40 5.76 5.18
N LEU A 77 -21.88 6.94 5.51
CA LEU A 77 -21.08 7.73 4.57
C LEU A 77 -19.86 6.96 4.04
N ALA A 78 -19.09 6.31 4.92
CA ALA A 78 -17.91 5.53 4.52
C ALA A 78 -18.27 4.35 3.60
N LEU A 79 -19.39 3.66 3.87
CA LEU A 79 -19.89 2.57 3.02
C LEU A 79 -20.29 3.09 1.63
N LEU A 80 -20.95 4.25 1.56
CA LEU A 80 -21.31 4.90 0.29
C LEU A 80 -20.07 5.32 -0.52
N ILE A 81 -19.04 5.84 0.14
CA ILE A 81 -17.75 6.15 -0.51
C ILE A 81 -17.14 4.86 -1.07
N TYR A 82 -17.13 3.77 -0.29
CA TYR A 82 -16.59 2.49 -0.76
C TYR A 82 -17.39 1.93 -1.95
N LEU A 83 -18.73 1.97 -1.91
CA LEU A 83 -19.58 1.56 -3.03
C LEU A 83 -19.30 2.38 -4.29
N ALA A 84 -19.03 3.69 -4.14
CA ALA A 84 -18.61 4.52 -5.27
C ALA A 84 -17.26 4.06 -5.84
N MET A 85 -16.26 3.83 -4.98
CA MET A 85 -14.93 3.33 -5.39
C MET A 85 -15.05 1.98 -6.13
N ASP A 86 -15.75 1.02 -5.55
CA ASP A 86 -15.91 -0.32 -6.11
C ASP A 86 -16.66 -0.32 -7.45
N LYS A 87 -17.73 0.47 -7.57
CA LYS A 87 -18.50 0.56 -8.82
C LYS A 87 -17.80 1.36 -9.92
N CYS A 88 -16.93 2.31 -9.55
CA CYS A 88 -16.07 3.03 -10.49
C CYS A 88 -14.77 2.28 -10.80
N LYS A 89 -14.45 1.21 -10.05
CA LYS A 89 -13.17 0.52 -10.08
C LYS A 89 -11.97 1.47 -9.91
N ASP A 90 -12.17 2.52 -9.12
CA ASP A 90 -11.14 3.50 -8.76
C ASP A 90 -10.86 3.41 -7.26
N PHE A 91 -9.77 2.73 -6.92
CA PHE A 91 -9.27 2.59 -5.56
C PHE A 91 -8.07 3.50 -5.28
N GLY A 92 -7.75 4.41 -6.21
CA GLY A 92 -6.55 5.23 -6.17
C GLY A 92 -5.24 4.41 -6.14
N PRO A 93 -4.13 5.02 -5.70
CA PRO A 93 -2.81 4.41 -5.76
C PRO A 93 -2.62 3.23 -4.77
N MET A 94 -3.52 3.06 -3.81
CA MET A 94 -3.43 1.98 -2.82
C MET A 94 -3.92 0.64 -3.36
N GLY A 95 -4.69 0.64 -4.45
CA GLY A 95 -5.24 -0.57 -5.06
C GLY A 95 -6.40 -1.18 -4.27
N GLU A 96 -7.21 -2.00 -4.95
CA GLU A 96 -8.43 -2.60 -4.41
C GLU A 96 -8.14 -3.42 -3.14
N GLN A 97 -7.19 -4.35 -3.20
CA GLN A 97 -6.96 -5.30 -2.11
C GLN A 97 -6.62 -4.61 -0.78
N ARG A 98 -5.73 -3.62 -0.78
CA ARG A 98 -5.32 -2.90 0.44
C ARG A 98 -6.48 -2.10 1.02
N VAL A 99 -7.26 -1.44 0.16
CA VAL A 99 -8.47 -0.69 0.57
C VAL A 99 -9.52 -1.62 1.16
N SER A 100 -9.85 -2.71 0.44
CA SER A 100 -10.87 -3.69 0.84
C SER A 100 -10.56 -4.36 2.17
N ILE A 101 -9.33 -4.88 2.36
CA ILE A 101 -8.92 -5.54 3.60
C ILE A 101 -8.93 -4.55 4.77
N SER A 102 -8.35 -3.36 4.57
CA SER A 102 -8.26 -2.34 5.60
C SER A 102 -9.64 -1.84 6.04
N PHE A 103 -10.54 -1.59 5.09
CA PHE A 103 -11.87 -1.07 5.38
C PHE A 103 -12.80 -2.14 5.95
N CYS A 104 -12.73 -3.38 5.44
CA CYS A 104 -13.41 -4.55 6.01
C CYS A 104 -13.08 -4.70 7.51
N ARG A 105 -11.80 -4.62 7.87
CA ARG A 105 -11.34 -4.67 9.26
C ARG A 105 -11.99 -3.60 10.13
N ASN A 106 -12.03 -2.35 9.68
CA ASN A 106 -12.62 -1.24 10.44
C ASN A 106 -14.14 -1.41 10.59
N VAL A 107 -14.86 -1.68 9.49
CA VAL A 107 -16.33 -1.80 9.49
C VAL A 107 -16.84 -2.97 10.33
N LEU A 108 -16.11 -4.09 10.30
CA LEU A 108 -16.42 -5.30 11.06
C LEU A 108 -15.78 -5.34 12.45
N ASN A 109 -14.95 -4.35 12.79
CA ASN A 109 -14.19 -4.27 14.04
C ASN A 109 -13.38 -5.55 14.30
N ILE A 110 -12.60 -5.97 13.30
CA ILE A 110 -11.73 -7.15 13.38
C ILE A 110 -10.45 -6.76 14.13
N SER A 111 -10.12 -7.52 15.19
CA SER A 111 -8.94 -7.28 16.03
C SER A 111 -7.64 -7.26 15.23
N ASN A 112 -6.75 -6.30 15.52
CA ASN A 112 -5.49 -6.05 14.81
C ASN A 112 -4.53 -7.25 14.79
N ASN A 113 -4.65 -8.16 15.75
CA ASN A 113 -3.85 -9.40 15.84
C ASN A 113 -4.41 -10.59 15.05
N ARG A 114 -5.51 -10.41 14.31
CA ARG A 114 -6.14 -11.47 13.51
C ARG A 114 -6.17 -11.07 12.05
N GLU A 115 -5.88 -11.99 11.14
CA GLU A 115 -6.07 -11.79 9.71
C GLU A 115 -7.56 -11.64 9.33
N VAL A 116 -7.82 -11.04 8.16
CA VAL A 116 -9.17 -10.95 7.59
C VAL A 116 -9.45 -12.23 6.82
N THR A 117 -10.47 -12.97 7.24
CA THR A 117 -10.83 -14.28 6.65
C THR A 117 -11.82 -14.13 5.51
N GLN A 118 -12.05 -15.20 4.74
CA GLN A 118 -13.12 -15.22 3.73
C GLN A 118 -14.51 -15.01 4.35
N PHE A 119 -14.76 -15.56 5.54
CA PHE A 119 -16.01 -15.34 6.27
C PHE A 119 -16.24 -13.85 6.58
N ASP A 120 -15.17 -13.13 6.94
CA ASP A 120 -15.24 -11.69 7.15
C ASP A 120 -15.52 -10.96 5.85
N ALA A 121 -14.87 -11.34 4.75
CA ALA A 121 -15.12 -10.78 3.42
C ALA A 121 -16.59 -10.95 3.00
N ASP A 122 -17.18 -12.14 3.21
CA ASP A 122 -18.58 -12.42 2.90
C ASP A 122 -19.55 -11.63 3.79
N ARG A 123 -19.20 -11.43 5.06
CA ARG A 123 -19.97 -10.56 5.97
C ARG A 123 -19.90 -9.10 5.54
N PHE A 124 -18.72 -8.63 5.12
CA PHE A 124 -18.51 -7.28 4.63
C PHE A 124 -19.29 -7.03 3.34
N ARG A 125 -19.27 -7.97 2.38
CA ARG A 125 -20.09 -7.92 1.16
C ARG A 125 -21.59 -7.80 1.46
N ARG A 126 -22.10 -8.60 2.41
CA ARG A 126 -23.52 -8.49 2.83
C ARG A 126 -23.87 -7.10 3.37
N LEU A 127 -22.98 -6.48 4.15
CA LEU A 127 -23.18 -5.11 4.64
C LEU A 127 -23.21 -4.08 3.49
N LEU A 128 -22.35 -4.26 2.48
CA LEU A 128 -22.34 -3.43 1.29
C LEU A 128 -23.63 -3.60 0.48
N ASP A 129 -24.08 -4.84 0.26
CA ASP A 129 -25.32 -5.14 -0.46
C ASP A 129 -26.55 -4.53 0.23
N GLU A 130 -26.60 -4.60 1.56
CA GLU A 130 -27.66 -3.97 2.35
C GLU A 130 -27.62 -2.44 2.23
N CYS A 131 -26.43 -1.84 2.30
CA CYS A 131 -26.25 -0.40 2.09
C CYS A 131 -26.66 0.03 0.67
N ASP A 132 -26.25 -0.73 -0.35
CA ASP A 132 -26.58 -0.45 -1.75
C ASP A 132 -28.11 -0.53 -1.97
N LYS A 133 -28.76 -1.56 -1.41
CA LYS A 133 -30.22 -1.71 -1.46
C LYS A 133 -30.96 -0.56 -0.76
N ARG A 134 -30.54 -0.18 0.45
CA ARG A 134 -31.15 0.94 1.20
C ARG A 134 -31.06 2.26 0.44
N ASN A 135 -30.00 2.45 -0.31
CA ASN A 135 -29.78 3.65 -1.11
C ASN A 135 -30.27 3.51 -2.56
N GLY A 136 -31.03 2.46 -2.87
CA GLY A 136 -31.73 2.28 -4.14
C GLY A 136 -30.83 1.91 -5.31
N VAL A 137 -29.72 1.21 -5.06
CA VAL A 137 -28.75 0.66 -6.03
C VAL A 137 -28.35 1.65 -7.12
N LYS A 138 -27.21 2.32 -6.94
CA LYS A 138 -26.74 3.37 -7.85
C LYS A 138 -25.47 2.94 -8.59
N SER A 139 -25.15 3.62 -9.69
CA SER A 139 -23.79 3.61 -10.26
C SER A 139 -22.83 4.38 -9.35
N GLY A 140 -21.52 4.18 -9.53
CA GLY A 140 -20.51 4.90 -8.73
C GLY A 140 -20.61 6.42 -8.88
N ASP A 141 -20.77 6.93 -10.11
CA ASP A 141 -20.97 8.37 -10.37
C ASP A 141 -22.24 8.93 -9.71
N ALA A 142 -23.32 8.14 -9.71
CA ALA A 142 -24.56 8.54 -9.06
C ALA A 142 -24.41 8.59 -7.53
N TYR A 143 -23.61 7.69 -6.94
CA TYR A 143 -23.23 7.82 -5.53
C TYR A 143 -22.41 9.08 -5.26
N LEU A 144 -21.40 9.37 -6.09
CA LEU A 144 -20.60 10.59 -5.96
C LEU A 144 -21.44 11.86 -6.08
N ALA A 145 -22.39 11.89 -7.01
CA ALA A 145 -23.32 13.01 -7.19
C ALA A 145 -24.22 13.20 -5.96
N TYR A 146 -24.78 12.11 -5.43
CA TYR A 146 -25.57 12.11 -4.20
C TYR A 146 -24.75 12.64 -3.01
N LEU A 147 -23.54 12.12 -2.81
CA LEU A 147 -22.66 12.58 -1.73
C LEU A 147 -22.37 14.08 -1.84
N LYS A 148 -22.06 14.59 -3.04
CA LYS A 148 -21.70 16.00 -3.22
C LYS A 148 -22.88 16.96 -3.10
N LYS A 149 -24.11 16.54 -3.44
CA LYS A 149 -25.28 17.43 -3.52
C LYS A 149 -26.29 17.25 -2.40
N ASP A 150 -26.50 16.00 -1.98
CA ASP A 150 -27.66 15.61 -1.18
C ASP A 150 -27.28 15.09 0.22
N PHE A 151 -26.03 14.64 0.42
CA PHE A 151 -25.59 14.22 1.76
C PHE A 151 -25.50 15.41 2.71
N VAL A 152 -26.27 15.31 3.80
CA VAL A 152 -26.28 16.28 4.90
C VAL A 152 -26.27 15.53 6.23
N LEU A 153 -25.31 15.86 7.08
CA LEU A 153 -25.29 15.47 8.47
C LEU A 153 -25.89 16.60 9.31
N GLU A 154 -26.97 16.35 10.02
CA GLU A 154 -27.59 17.33 10.91
C GLU A 154 -27.29 17.00 12.37
N LEU A 155 -26.71 17.95 13.11
CA LEU A 155 -26.46 17.80 14.54
C LEU A 155 -26.78 19.10 15.27
N PHE A 156 -27.61 19.01 16.31
CA PHE A 156 -28.17 20.15 17.04
C PHE A 156 -28.93 21.20 16.19
N GLY A 157 -29.24 20.92 14.92
CA GLY A 157 -29.85 21.87 13.98
C GLY A 157 -28.85 22.53 13.03
N ILE A 158 -27.55 22.27 13.18
CA ILE A 158 -26.52 22.62 12.21
C ILE A 158 -26.45 21.54 11.14
N LYS A 159 -26.41 21.94 9.88
CA LYS A 159 -26.29 21.05 8.72
C LYS A 159 -24.86 21.12 8.17
N TYR A 160 -24.20 19.97 8.15
CA TYR A 160 -22.86 19.79 7.61
C TYR A 160 -22.97 19.04 6.29
N GLY A 161 -22.56 19.69 5.21
CA GLY A 161 -22.48 19.06 3.90
C GLY A 161 -21.27 18.13 3.81
N TYR A 162 -21.27 17.26 2.79
CA TYR A 162 -20.18 16.31 2.57
C TYR A 162 -18.78 16.96 2.50
N LEU A 163 -18.69 18.16 1.91
CA LEU A 163 -17.43 18.89 1.75
C LEU A 163 -17.04 19.74 2.97
N ASP A 164 -17.89 19.85 3.99
CA ASP A 164 -17.66 20.74 5.14
C ASP A 164 -17.93 20.02 6.47
N LEU A 165 -17.27 18.88 6.65
CA LEU A 165 -17.34 18.12 7.91
C LEU A 165 -16.42 18.70 9.00
N SER A 166 -15.47 19.56 8.63
CA SER A 166 -14.46 20.11 9.57
C SER A 166 -15.07 20.98 10.66
N GLY A 167 -16.19 21.67 10.38
CA GLY A 167 -16.91 22.52 11.34
C GLY A 167 -17.45 21.76 12.57
N LEU A 168 -17.57 20.43 12.50
CA LEU A 168 -18.04 19.61 13.63
C LEU A 168 -17.11 19.68 14.85
N ASN A 169 -15.82 19.92 14.65
CA ASN A 169 -14.85 19.88 15.74
C ASN A 169 -15.02 21.02 16.75
N LEU A 170 -15.47 22.21 16.32
CA LEU A 170 -15.81 23.29 17.25
C LEU A 170 -16.93 22.87 18.19
N LEU A 171 -17.94 22.17 17.66
CA LEU A 171 -19.02 21.63 18.45
C LEU A 171 -18.52 20.57 19.44
N PHE A 172 -17.56 19.73 19.05
CA PHE A 172 -16.96 18.74 19.96
C PHE A 172 -16.23 19.40 21.12
N ASP A 173 -15.50 20.48 20.86
CA ASP A 173 -14.80 21.25 21.89
C ASP A 173 -15.79 21.94 22.85
N LEU A 174 -16.90 22.49 22.34
CA LEU A 174 -17.98 23.05 23.18
C LEU A 174 -18.65 22.00 24.07
N ILE A 175 -18.71 20.76 23.60
CA ILE A 175 -19.35 19.64 24.30
C ILE A 175 -18.37 18.93 25.25
N GLY A 176 -17.06 19.18 25.10
CA GLY A 176 -16.01 18.49 25.84
C GLY A 176 -15.91 17.02 25.45
N LEU A 177 -16.08 16.71 24.16
CA LEU A 177 -16.09 15.34 23.66
C LEU A 177 -14.66 14.79 23.54
N GLY A 178 -14.40 13.58 24.06
CA GLY A 178 -13.08 12.92 23.99
C GLY A 178 -12.74 12.28 22.63
N CYS A 179 -13.49 12.60 21.58
CA CYS A 179 -13.26 12.11 20.22
C CYS A 179 -13.26 13.28 19.21
N TYR A 180 -12.68 13.04 18.04
CA TYR A 180 -12.47 14.07 17.03
C TYR A 180 -12.73 13.53 15.63
N LEU A 181 -13.12 14.41 14.70
CA LEU A 181 -13.29 14.09 13.30
C LEU A 181 -12.22 14.81 12.49
N LEU A 182 -11.19 14.08 12.09
CA LEU A 182 -10.17 14.61 11.18
C LEU A 182 -10.62 14.35 9.76
N SER A 183 -10.68 15.39 8.93
CA SER A 183 -11.15 15.29 7.56
C SER A 183 -10.35 16.20 6.62
N ALA A 184 -10.18 15.75 5.38
CA ALA A 184 -9.51 16.52 4.34
C ALA A 184 -10.13 16.23 2.97
N HIS A 185 -9.98 17.20 2.06
CA HIS A 185 -10.42 17.02 0.69
C HIS A 185 -9.55 16.00 -0.05
N HIS A 186 -10.21 15.09 -0.76
CA HIS A 186 -9.58 14.07 -1.61
C HIS A 186 -10.13 14.19 -3.03
N ARG A 187 -9.26 14.21 -4.06
CA ARG A 187 -9.66 14.59 -5.43
C ARG A 187 -10.76 13.73 -6.04
N SER A 188 -10.59 12.40 -6.08
CA SER A 188 -11.53 11.51 -6.77
C SER A 188 -12.88 11.38 -6.06
N PHE A 189 -12.86 11.35 -4.72
CA PHE A 189 -14.02 10.99 -3.91
C PHE A 189 -14.56 12.14 -3.05
N GLY A 190 -13.94 13.33 -3.05
CA GLY A 190 -14.40 14.53 -2.36
C GLY A 190 -13.78 14.72 -0.97
N VAL A 191 -14.09 13.82 -0.02
CA VAL A 191 -13.57 13.89 1.36
C VAL A 191 -13.08 12.52 1.82
N ARG A 192 -11.98 12.53 2.58
CA ARG A 192 -11.54 11.43 3.43
C ARG A 192 -11.63 11.89 4.89
N PHE A 193 -11.99 10.99 5.79
CA PHE A 193 -12.13 11.33 7.20
C PHE A 193 -11.82 10.14 8.10
N ILE A 194 -11.56 10.43 9.36
CA ILE A 194 -11.44 9.46 10.44
C ILE A 194 -12.04 10.04 11.72
N PHE A 195 -12.86 9.22 12.39
CA PHE A 195 -13.53 9.57 13.63
C PHE A 195 -13.14 8.57 14.71
N GLY A 196 -12.66 9.07 15.85
CA GLY A 196 -12.09 8.23 16.87
C GLY A 196 -11.75 8.96 18.16
N ALA A 197 -11.42 8.21 19.20
CA ALA A 197 -10.89 8.74 20.44
C ALA A 197 -9.49 9.30 20.20
N VAL A 198 -9.23 10.52 20.69
CA VAL A 198 -7.96 11.21 20.45
C VAL A 198 -7.30 11.64 21.75
N GLU A 199 -5.98 11.57 21.75
CA GLU A 199 -5.13 12.34 22.65
C GLU A 199 -4.61 13.56 21.86
N LYS A 200 -4.83 14.76 22.40
CA LYS A 200 -4.34 16.00 21.81
C LYS A 200 -3.03 16.39 22.49
N LYS A 201 -1.99 16.69 21.70
CA LYS A 201 -0.74 17.28 22.15
C LYS A 201 -0.50 18.57 21.39
N GLU A 202 -0.15 19.64 22.10
CA GLU A 202 0.24 20.90 21.47
C GLU A 202 1.75 20.99 21.47
N LEU A 203 2.33 21.12 20.27
CA LEU A 203 3.76 21.32 20.07
C LEU A 203 3.95 22.67 19.35
N GLU A 204 4.22 23.71 20.15
CA GLU A 204 4.22 25.11 19.69
C GLU A 204 2.91 25.47 18.98
N ASN A 205 2.96 25.70 17.66
CA ASN A 205 1.81 26.07 16.84
C ASN A 205 1.22 24.89 16.06
N ASN A 206 1.66 23.64 16.31
CA ASN A 206 1.09 22.45 15.68
C ASN A 206 0.22 21.67 16.67
N GLN A 207 -0.99 21.33 16.24
CA GLN A 207 -1.90 20.46 16.98
C GLN A 207 -1.71 19.00 16.55
N VAL A 208 -1.16 18.19 17.45
CA VAL A 208 -0.94 16.75 17.22
C VAL A 208 -2.12 15.96 17.78
N PHE A 209 -2.75 15.16 16.93
CA PHE A 209 -3.84 14.28 17.28
C PHE A 209 -3.38 12.82 17.17
N ILE A 210 -3.22 12.16 18.31
CA ILE A 210 -2.96 10.73 18.36
C ILE A 210 -4.30 10.02 18.49
N ILE A 211 -4.76 9.38 17.42
CA ILE A 211 -5.99 8.59 17.42
C ILE A 211 -5.71 7.28 18.15
N GLN A 212 -6.21 7.19 19.38
CA GLN A 212 -6.05 6.03 20.25
C GLN A 212 -6.94 4.86 19.81
N GLN A 213 -8.12 5.17 19.27
CA GLN A 213 -9.07 4.19 18.75
C GLN A 213 -9.86 4.78 17.57
N GLU A 214 -9.93 4.05 16.46
CA GLU A 214 -10.63 4.45 15.25
C GLU A 214 -12.05 3.85 15.25
N TYR A 215 -13.07 4.66 15.53
CA TYR A 215 -14.45 4.17 15.48
C TYR A 215 -14.91 3.90 14.06
N ILE A 216 -14.57 4.81 13.14
CA ILE A 216 -14.87 4.67 11.72
C ILE A 216 -13.93 5.57 10.92
N ARG A 217 -13.52 5.11 9.73
CA ARG A 217 -12.79 5.91 8.76
C ARG A 217 -13.31 5.72 7.35
N ALA A 218 -13.07 6.71 6.51
CA ALA A 218 -13.30 6.59 5.08
C ALA A 218 -12.34 5.54 4.49
N PRO A 219 -12.75 4.78 3.47
CA PRO A 219 -11.98 3.66 2.92
C PRO A 219 -10.60 4.03 2.38
N GLN A 220 -10.38 5.30 2.03
CA GLN A 220 -9.10 5.82 1.54
C GLN A 220 -8.01 5.84 2.62
N PHE A 221 -8.39 5.91 3.91
CA PHE A 221 -7.42 5.74 4.99
C PHE A 221 -7.13 4.26 5.15
N VAL A 222 -6.12 3.74 4.45
CA VAL A 222 -5.65 2.35 4.62
C VAL A 222 -4.72 2.22 5.84
N LEU A 223 -4.58 1.02 6.42
CA LEU A 223 -3.74 0.81 7.61
C LEU A 223 -2.24 0.98 7.37
N SER A 224 -1.80 0.97 6.11
CA SER A 224 -0.42 1.31 5.77
C SER A 224 -0.10 2.81 5.90
N ILE A 225 -1.11 3.67 6.11
CA ILE A 225 -0.92 5.10 6.38
C ILE A 225 -0.97 5.31 7.90
N ALA A 226 0.19 5.36 8.56
CA ALA A 226 0.25 5.50 10.02
C ALA A 226 0.08 6.95 10.51
N ALA A 227 0.43 7.93 9.68
CA ALA A 227 0.28 9.34 9.97
C ALA A 227 -0.07 10.17 8.73
N GLU A 228 -0.53 11.38 8.97
CA GLU A 228 -0.76 12.38 7.94
C GLU A 228 -0.65 13.79 8.51
N VAL A 229 0.00 14.69 7.77
CA VAL A 229 0.09 16.11 8.09
C VAL A 229 -0.99 16.89 7.34
N PHE A 230 -1.78 17.64 8.10
CA PHE A 230 -2.62 18.73 7.64
C PHE A 230 -1.92 20.06 8.00
N GLN A 231 -2.21 21.15 7.29
CA GLN A 231 -1.47 22.43 7.35
C GLN A 231 -0.80 22.75 8.71
N ASP A 232 -1.60 22.83 9.78
CA ASP A 232 -1.14 23.12 11.16
C ASP A 232 -1.44 21.99 12.15
N SER A 233 -1.72 20.77 11.66
CA SER A 233 -2.01 19.63 12.53
C SER A 233 -1.47 18.31 12.01
N THR A 234 -0.99 17.48 12.91
CA THR A 234 -0.46 16.16 12.58
C THR A 234 -1.35 15.10 13.19
N MET A 235 -1.77 14.12 12.38
CA MET A 235 -2.52 12.98 12.84
C MET A 235 -1.63 11.75 12.87
N ILE A 236 -1.66 11.00 13.98
CA ILE A 236 -0.99 9.71 14.12
C ILE A 236 -2.00 8.67 14.56
N ARG A 237 -1.92 7.46 14.00
CA ARG A 237 -2.93 6.41 14.14
C ARG A 237 -2.38 5.22 14.92
N ARG A 238 -2.81 5.04 16.16
CA ARG A 238 -2.37 3.91 17.00
C ARG A 238 -2.73 2.56 16.39
N GLU A 239 -3.94 2.42 15.84
CA GLU A 239 -4.37 1.15 15.23
C GLU A 239 -3.52 0.75 14.01
N ALA A 240 -3.04 1.73 13.22
CA ALA A 240 -2.09 1.45 12.14
C ALA A 240 -0.77 0.91 12.70
N CYS A 241 -0.25 1.52 13.77
CA CYS A 241 0.96 1.07 14.45
C CYS A 241 0.78 -0.35 15.04
N GLU A 242 -0.40 -0.65 15.62
CA GLU A 242 -0.71 -1.99 16.12
C GLU A 242 -0.73 -3.04 15.02
N VAL A 243 -1.30 -2.72 13.87
CA VAL A 243 -1.31 -3.63 12.71
C VAL A 243 0.10 -3.85 12.19
N ILE A 244 0.93 -2.81 12.13
CA ILE A 244 2.36 -2.95 11.78
C ILE A 244 3.04 -3.86 12.80
N PHE A 245 2.82 -3.66 14.09
CA PHE A 245 3.36 -4.51 15.14
C PHE A 245 3.00 -5.99 14.96
N PHE A 246 1.72 -6.31 14.77
CA PHE A 246 1.30 -7.70 14.58
C PHE A 246 1.84 -8.30 13.27
N ASN A 247 1.68 -7.59 12.16
CA ASN A 247 2.01 -8.12 10.83
C ASN A 247 3.51 -8.17 10.55
N LYS A 248 4.32 -7.32 11.18
CA LYS A 248 5.77 -7.21 10.93
C LYS A 248 6.60 -7.78 12.08
N TRP A 249 6.33 -7.33 13.30
CA TRP A 249 7.21 -7.53 14.44
C TRP A 249 6.87 -8.79 15.23
N GLN A 250 5.60 -9.04 15.50
CA GLN A 250 5.14 -10.27 16.13
C GLN A 250 5.20 -11.45 15.15
N LYS A 251 4.81 -11.22 13.88
CA LYS A 251 4.91 -12.24 12.81
C LYS A 251 6.32 -12.78 12.62
N PHE A 252 7.38 -12.04 12.95
CA PHE A 252 8.77 -12.53 12.92
C PHE A 252 8.96 -13.84 13.70
N PHE A 253 8.29 -14.00 14.85
CA PHE A 253 8.38 -15.22 15.66
C PHE A 253 7.34 -16.29 15.30
N ASP A 254 6.28 -15.91 14.60
CA ASP A 254 5.23 -16.82 14.13
C ASP A 254 5.52 -17.40 12.74
N GLN A 255 6.61 -16.95 12.09
CA GLN A 255 7.07 -17.53 10.84
C GLN A 255 7.31 -19.04 11.02
N SER A 256 6.86 -19.83 10.05
CA SER A 256 7.22 -21.23 10.00
C SER A 256 8.74 -21.37 9.82
N LYS A 257 9.30 -22.51 10.24
CA LYS A 257 10.73 -22.78 10.00
C LYS A 257 11.09 -22.65 8.51
N ALA A 258 10.18 -23.06 7.64
CA ALA A 258 10.32 -22.96 6.20
C ALA A 258 10.36 -21.51 5.72
N GLU A 259 9.44 -20.65 6.20
CA GLU A 259 9.41 -19.22 5.86
C GLU A 259 10.69 -18.52 6.32
N ARG A 260 11.14 -18.78 7.55
CA ARG A 260 12.37 -18.20 8.08
C ARG A 260 13.59 -18.67 7.30
N LYS A 261 13.70 -19.96 7.00
CA LYS A 261 14.82 -20.51 6.19
C LYS A 261 14.81 -19.93 4.77
N HIS A 262 13.65 -19.84 4.13
CA HIS A 262 13.50 -19.24 2.79
C HIS A 262 14.00 -17.79 2.77
N ALA A 263 13.59 -16.96 3.74
CA ALA A 263 14.07 -15.59 3.87
C ALA A 263 15.60 -15.48 4.03
N LEU A 264 16.27 -16.52 4.56
CA LEU A 264 17.73 -16.54 4.73
C LEU A 264 18.50 -16.98 3.47
N HIS A 265 17.84 -17.41 2.41
CA HIS A 265 18.51 -17.75 1.14
C HIS A 265 18.71 -16.55 0.21
N HIS A 266 17.98 -15.45 0.42
CA HIS A 266 18.15 -14.23 -0.35
C HIS A 266 18.68 -13.08 0.50
N VAL A 267 19.66 -12.33 -0.03
CA VAL A 267 20.40 -11.33 0.74
C VAL A 267 19.54 -10.18 1.28
N ASN A 268 18.57 -9.69 0.49
CA ASN A 268 17.69 -8.60 0.91
C ASN A 268 16.69 -9.06 1.98
N SER A 269 16.20 -10.28 1.85
CA SER A 269 15.27 -10.92 2.80
C SER A 269 15.99 -11.23 4.11
N ALA A 270 17.22 -11.76 4.03
CA ALA A 270 18.07 -12.02 5.18
C ALA A 270 18.42 -10.72 5.92
N LEU A 271 18.70 -9.64 5.19
CA LEU A 271 18.90 -8.32 5.79
C LEU A 271 17.64 -7.84 6.52
N ARG A 272 16.47 -7.93 5.89
CA ARG A 272 15.20 -7.54 6.50
C ARG A 272 14.93 -8.30 7.81
N GLU A 273 15.08 -9.62 7.80
CA GLU A 273 14.89 -10.44 9.00
C GLU A 273 15.97 -10.17 10.06
N GLY A 274 17.23 -9.95 9.64
CA GLY A 274 18.35 -9.66 10.54
C GLY A 274 18.24 -8.34 11.28
N VAL A 275 17.81 -7.27 10.60
CA VAL A 275 17.54 -5.98 11.25
C VAL A 275 16.41 -6.13 12.26
N LYS A 276 15.34 -6.86 11.92
CA LYS A 276 14.24 -7.16 12.85
C LYS A 276 14.72 -7.93 14.08
N GLU A 277 15.50 -8.99 13.87
CA GLU A 277 16.07 -9.79 14.96
C GLU A 277 16.91 -8.93 15.90
N LYS A 278 17.78 -8.07 15.35
CA LYS A 278 18.61 -7.18 16.15
C LYS A 278 17.79 -6.16 16.94
N ALA A 279 16.78 -5.55 16.31
CA ALA A 279 15.87 -4.62 16.99
C ALA A 279 15.14 -5.30 18.15
N LEU A 280 14.57 -6.49 17.92
CA LEU A 280 13.85 -7.28 18.93
C LEU A 280 14.78 -7.76 20.07
N ALA A 281 16.04 -8.06 19.77
CA ALA A 281 17.04 -8.38 20.78
C ALA A 281 17.29 -7.22 21.76
N PHE A 282 17.20 -5.95 21.31
CA PHE A 282 17.30 -4.79 22.21
C PHE A 282 16.07 -4.64 23.13
N TYR A 283 14.92 -5.21 22.77
CA TYR A 283 13.76 -5.38 23.65
C TYR A 283 13.86 -6.62 24.55
N ALA A 284 14.96 -7.38 24.47
CA ALA A 284 15.13 -8.68 25.10
C ALA A 284 14.04 -9.69 24.71
N ALA A 285 13.50 -9.58 23.49
CA ALA A 285 12.49 -10.50 22.98
C ALA A 285 13.13 -11.65 22.20
N GLN A 286 12.82 -12.90 22.58
CA GLN A 286 13.35 -14.10 21.91
C GLN A 286 12.25 -15.01 21.34
N LYS A 287 10.99 -14.70 21.60
CA LYS A 287 9.82 -15.47 21.20
C LYS A 287 8.57 -14.59 21.22
N THR A 288 7.48 -15.10 20.66
CA THR A 288 6.20 -14.40 20.55
C THR A 288 5.71 -13.83 21.88
N GLU A 289 5.79 -14.57 22.98
CA GLU A 289 5.33 -14.07 24.28
C GLU A 289 6.13 -12.87 24.80
N ASP A 290 7.42 -12.80 24.48
CA ASP A 290 8.26 -11.69 24.93
C ASP A 290 7.98 -10.42 24.12
N VAL A 291 7.72 -10.57 22.82
CA VAL A 291 7.26 -9.44 21.98
C VAL A 291 5.93 -8.89 22.48
N LEU A 292 4.97 -9.76 22.80
CA LEU A 292 3.67 -9.33 23.31
C LEU A 292 3.79 -8.57 24.65
N LYS A 293 4.77 -8.89 25.50
CA LYS A 293 5.03 -8.15 26.75
C LYS A 293 5.52 -6.72 26.50
N VAL A 294 6.25 -6.48 25.41
CA VAL A 294 6.77 -5.15 25.08
C VAL A 294 5.88 -4.38 24.12
N LYS A 295 4.72 -4.93 23.72
CA LYS A 295 3.80 -4.33 22.74
C LYS A 295 3.55 -2.85 23.01
N GLU A 296 3.05 -2.51 24.19
CA GLU A 296 2.63 -1.12 24.46
C GLU A 296 3.82 -0.14 24.41
N ILE A 297 4.97 -0.52 24.95
CA ILE A 297 6.20 0.29 24.86
C ILE A 297 6.65 0.43 23.40
N PHE A 298 6.63 -0.66 22.63
CA PHE A 298 7.01 -0.65 21.22
C PHE A 298 6.11 0.28 20.40
N ILE A 299 4.78 0.23 20.63
CA ILE A 299 3.82 1.09 19.95
C ILE A 299 4.03 2.56 20.33
N GLU A 300 4.29 2.85 21.60
CA GLU A 300 4.62 4.21 22.05
C GLU A 300 5.92 4.74 21.42
N GLU A 301 6.95 3.90 21.34
CA GLU A 301 8.24 4.24 20.68
C GLU A 301 8.05 4.46 19.17
N MET A 302 7.23 3.64 18.50
CA MET A 302 6.87 3.82 17.08
C MET A 302 6.10 5.14 16.85
N ILE A 303 5.12 5.45 17.70
CA ILE A 303 4.37 6.71 17.64
C ILE A 303 5.30 7.91 17.87
N ASP A 304 6.25 7.82 18.81
CA ASP A 304 7.26 8.88 19.02
C ASP A 304 8.12 9.07 17.76
N GLY A 305 8.63 7.98 17.17
CA GLY A 305 9.42 8.04 15.93
C GLY A 305 8.67 8.71 14.78
N ILE A 306 7.42 8.29 14.55
CA ILE A 306 6.54 8.89 13.53
C ILE A 306 6.30 10.37 13.82
N LEU A 307 5.99 10.74 15.07
CA LEU A 307 5.77 12.13 15.45
C LEU A 307 6.95 13.02 15.06
N TRP A 308 8.17 12.61 15.37
CA TRP A 308 9.36 13.43 15.10
C TRP A 308 9.74 13.43 13.62
N HIS A 309 9.43 12.37 12.87
CA HIS A 309 9.49 12.42 11.41
C HIS A 309 8.54 13.50 10.85
N GLU A 310 7.26 13.48 11.25
CA GLU A 310 6.28 14.47 10.78
C GLU A 310 6.61 15.91 11.21
N MET A 311 7.13 16.09 12.43
CA MET A 311 7.63 17.40 12.89
C MET A 311 8.82 17.88 12.06
N GLY A 312 9.64 16.95 11.55
CA GLY A 312 10.74 17.23 10.63
C GLY A 312 10.28 17.93 9.35
N HIS A 313 9.15 17.53 8.76
CA HIS A 313 8.61 18.18 7.54
C HIS A 313 8.32 19.67 7.73
N HIS A 314 7.96 20.11 8.94
CA HIS A 314 7.75 21.53 9.25
C HIS A 314 9.07 22.34 9.30
N VAL A 315 10.22 21.68 9.34
CA VAL A 315 11.57 22.28 9.35
C VAL A 315 12.23 22.18 7.96
N SER A 316 12.06 21.04 7.26
CA SER A 316 12.75 20.68 6.00
C SER A 316 12.77 21.75 4.91
N PHE A 317 11.76 22.63 4.84
CA PHE A 317 11.61 23.59 3.75
C PHE A 317 11.65 25.05 4.17
N GLN A 318 12.06 25.36 5.41
CA GLN A 318 11.96 26.72 5.93
C GLN A 318 12.74 27.76 5.12
N ASP A 319 13.93 27.39 4.63
CA ASP A 319 14.79 28.24 3.81
C ASP A 319 14.42 28.26 2.30
N MET A 320 13.35 27.55 1.93
CA MET A 320 12.85 27.50 0.55
C MET A 320 11.62 28.40 0.39
N GLY A 321 11.58 29.17 -0.70
CA GLY A 321 10.44 30.03 -1.02
C GLY A 321 9.15 29.24 -1.20
N GLN A 322 7.99 29.87 -0.97
CA GLN A 322 6.67 29.21 -1.08
C GLN A 322 6.45 28.43 -2.39
N PRO A 323 6.89 28.89 -3.58
CA PRO A 323 6.74 28.12 -4.81
C PRO A 323 7.49 26.78 -4.81
N TYR A 324 8.64 26.70 -4.13
CA TYR A 324 9.41 25.46 -4.00
C TYR A 324 8.63 24.45 -3.16
N ARG A 325 8.05 24.90 -2.04
CA ARG A 325 7.20 24.06 -1.16
C ARG A 325 5.98 23.55 -1.90
N ALA A 326 5.34 24.41 -2.68
CA ALA A 326 4.15 24.05 -3.44
C ALA A 326 4.44 22.99 -4.51
N LEU A 327 5.61 23.05 -5.14
CA LEU A 327 6.06 22.09 -6.16
C LEU A 327 6.36 20.70 -5.58
N VAL A 328 6.72 20.57 -4.30
CA VAL A 328 7.01 19.28 -3.64
C VAL A 328 5.87 18.26 -3.85
N ASN A 329 4.63 18.73 -3.73
CA ASN A 329 3.43 17.91 -3.91
C ASN A 329 3.20 17.42 -5.35
N THR A 330 4.03 17.81 -6.32
CA THR A 330 3.99 17.22 -7.67
C THR A 330 4.77 15.92 -7.79
N PHE A 331 5.72 15.65 -6.89
CA PHE A 331 6.53 14.43 -6.93
C PHE A 331 5.78 13.20 -6.44
N THR A 332 4.67 13.40 -5.72
CA THR A 332 3.82 12.34 -5.17
C THR A 332 2.82 11.75 -6.18
N GLU A 333 2.71 12.34 -7.39
CA GLU A 333 1.80 11.86 -8.45
C GLU A 333 2.45 10.84 -9.42
N GLY A 334 3.58 10.24 -9.05
CA GLY A 334 4.33 9.31 -9.89
C GLY A 334 4.98 8.17 -9.13
N ALA A 335 5.60 7.25 -9.88
CA ALA A 335 6.47 6.21 -9.33
C ALA A 335 7.57 6.80 -8.42
N GLU A 336 8.15 5.94 -7.58
CA GLU A 336 9.27 6.30 -6.70
C GLU A 336 10.34 7.11 -7.46
N ASN A 337 10.65 8.31 -6.98
CA ASN A 337 11.66 9.19 -7.56
C ASN A 337 12.37 10.01 -6.49
N ILE A 338 13.56 10.50 -6.82
CA ILE A 338 14.40 11.27 -5.89
C ILE A 338 13.75 12.57 -5.39
N GLY A 339 12.82 13.15 -6.18
CA GLY A 339 12.06 14.34 -5.78
C GLY A 339 11.10 14.10 -4.63
N ALA A 340 10.59 12.86 -4.49
CA ALA A 340 9.76 12.43 -3.37
C ALA A 340 10.59 11.93 -2.18
N ILE A 341 11.76 11.31 -2.42
CA ILE A 341 12.59 10.72 -1.36
C ILE A 341 13.39 11.77 -0.56
N LEU A 342 13.92 12.80 -1.23
CA LEU A 342 14.70 13.84 -0.54
C LEU A 342 13.89 14.61 0.53
N PRO A 343 12.60 14.95 0.32
CA PRO A 343 11.69 15.43 1.36
C PRO A 343 11.65 14.57 2.62
N GLU A 344 11.50 13.25 2.47
CA GLU A 344 11.46 12.28 3.57
C GLU A 344 12.79 12.26 4.32
N ALA A 345 13.90 12.19 3.58
CA ALA A 345 15.24 12.26 4.16
C ALA A 345 15.47 13.60 4.88
N LEU A 346 15.01 14.72 4.34
CA LEU A 346 15.13 16.02 5.01
C LEU A 346 14.36 16.07 6.33
N ALA A 347 13.18 15.45 6.39
CA ALA A 347 12.36 15.41 7.59
C ALA A 347 13.05 14.62 8.70
N ASP A 348 13.58 13.44 8.39
CA ASP A 348 14.29 12.60 9.35
C ASP A 348 15.53 13.28 9.93
N TRP A 349 16.27 13.98 9.07
CA TRP A 349 17.54 14.62 9.42
C TRP A 349 17.39 16.08 9.88
N ALA A 350 16.16 16.59 9.98
CA ALA A 350 15.91 17.98 10.32
C ALA A 350 16.55 18.40 11.66
N PRO A 351 17.25 19.55 11.71
CA PRO A 351 17.81 20.07 12.95
C PRO A 351 16.70 20.53 13.90
N GLU A 352 17.08 20.81 15.15
CA GLU A 352 16.17 21.41 16.12
C GLU A 352 15.91 22.89 15.77
N GLN A 353 14.63 23.25 15.69
CA GLN A 353 14.18 24.61 15.52
C GLN A 353 12.94 24.84 16.39
N GLY A 354 13.14 25.55 17.51
CA GLY A 354 12.12 25.61 18.55
C GLY A 354 11.89 24.21 19.14
N ALA A 355 10.63 23.80 19.25
CA ALA A 355 10.24 22.46 19.68
C ALA A 355 10.22 21.44 18.53
N ARG A 356 10.39 21.87 17.27
CA ARG A 356 10.33 21.02 16.08
C ARG A 356 11.71 20.48 15.75
N LYS A 357 11.78 19.22 15.33
CA LYS A 357 13.02 18.51 14.98
C LYS A 357 12.68 17.25 14.20
N GLY A 358 13.69 16.68 13.53
CA GLY A 358 13.59 15.38 12.86
C GLY A 358 13.89 14.19 13.78
N ALA A 359 13.60 12.98 13.28
CA ALA A 359 13.81 11.71 13.98
C ALA A 359 15.26 11.49 14.45
N PHE A 360 16.28 11.81 13.65
CA PHE A 360 17.67 11.61 14.05
C PHE A 360 18.13 12.59 15.14
N THR A 361 17.59 13.82 15.13
CA THR A 361 17.82 14.77 16.22
C THR A 361 17.18 14.25 17.51
N ARG A 362 15.97 13.67 17.42
CA ARG A 362 15.32 12.99 18.55
C ARG A 362 16.13 11.80 19.08
N PHE A 363 16.66 10.93 18.21
CA PHE A 363 17.48 9.80 18.65
C PHE A 363 18.73 10.26 19.39
N LEU A 364 19.37 11.33 18.92
CA LEU A 364 20.51 11.93 19.58
C LEU A 364 20.15 12.48 20.97
N GLU A 365 18.99 13.13 21.12
CA GLU A 365 18.51 13.59 22.42
C GLU A 365 18.24 12.43 23.38
N LEU A 366 17.53 11.41 22.90
CA LEU A 366 17.26 10.20 23.68
C LEU A 366 18.55 9.53 24.12
N SER A 367 19.59 9.50 23.29
CA SER A 367 20.86 8.88 23.64
C SER A 367 21.54 9.49 24.87
N LYS A 368 21.21 10.74 25.23
CA LYS A 368 21.75 11.41 26.42
C LYS A 368 21.11 10.91 27.72
N THR A 369 19.91 10.35 27.65
CA THR A 369 19.13 9.89 28.82
C THR A 369 18.87 8.38 28.83
N ASP A 370 18.69 7.78 27.65
CA ASP A 370 18.44 6.36 27.43
C ASP A 370 19.05 5.92 26.09
N VAL A 371 20.34 5.57 26.13
CA VAL A 371 21.10 5.05 24.98
C VAL A 371 20.46 3.78 24.41
N ARG A 372 19.85 2.94 25.25
CA ARG A 372 19.26 1.68 24.79
C ARG A 372 18.01 1.94 23.96
N ARG A 373 17.14 2.85 24.41
CA ARG A 373 15.99 3.29 23.61
C ARG A 373 16.42 3.93 22.30
N ALA A 374 17.35 4.86 22.34
CA ALA A 374 17.83 5.51 21.12
C ALA A 374 18.38 4.48 20.10
N ALA A 375 19.05 3.43 20.57
CA ALA A 375 19.51 2.34 19.72
C ALA A 375 18.33 1.52 19.15
N ARG A 376 17.31 1.19 19.98
CA ARG A 376 16.07 0.53 19.51
C ARG A 376 15.42 1.32 18.38
N ASP A 377 15.18 2.61 18.61
CA ASP A 377 14.49 3.48 17.66
C ASP A 377 15.23 3.56 16.32
N LEU A 378 16.58 3.61 16.33
CA LEU A 378 17.37 3.58 15.11
C LEU A 378 17.27 2.25 14.34
N TYR A 379 17.25 1.10 15.04
CA TYR A 379 17.09 -0.20 14.37
C TYR A 379 15.67 -0.42 13.85
N VAL A 380 14.65 0.05 14.58
CA VAL A 380 13.25 0.09 14.11
C VAL A 380 13.16 0.95 12.85
N TYR A 381 13.78 2.14 12.85
CA TYR A 381 13.85 3.02 11.69
C TYR A 381 14.50 2.34 10.46
N ILE A 382 15.64 1.66 10.64
CA ILE A 382 16.29 0.93 9.52
C ILE A 382 15.36 -0.16 8.98
N SER A 383 14.66 -0.89 9.86
CA SER A 383 13.71 -1.94 9.48
C SER A 383 12.51 -1.36 8.72
N ASP A 384 11.97 -0.23 9.17
CA ASP A 384 10.80 0.42 8.56
C ASP A 384 11.13 1.06 7.20
N ASN A 385 12.39 1.42 6.98
CA ASN A 385 12.87 1.96 5.70
C ASN A 385 13.54 0.92 4.80
N TRP A 386 13.41 -0.39 5.10
CA TRP A 386 13.89 -1.45 4.21
C TRP A 386 12.72 -2.13 3.51
N PHE A 387 12.46 -1.71 2.27
CA PHE A 387 11.32 -2.18 1.45
C PHE A 387 11.69 -3.25 0.42
N VAL A 388 12.97 -3.58 0.28
CA VAL A 388 13.47 -4.51 -0.74
C VAL A 388 13.39 -5.97 -0.25
N ASP A 389 12.86 -6.85 -1.09
CA ASP A 389 12.78 -8.29 -0.85
C ASP A 389 13.38 -9.12 -2.02
N GLU A 390 13.18 -10.44 -2.04
CA GLU A 390 13.73 -11.33 -3.08
C GLU A 390 13.26 -10.99 -4.50
N SER A 391 11.99 -10.63 -4.66
CA SER A 391 11.39 -10.35 -5.99
C SER A 391 10.77 -8.97 -6.11
N GLU A 392 10.89 -8.16 -5.06
CA GLU A 392 10.24 -6.86 -4.97
C GLU A 392 11.30 -5.76 -4.77
N GLU A 393 11.41 -4.88 -5.77
CA GLU A 393 12.21 -3.65 -5.71
C GLU A 393 11.32 -2.42 -5.41
N PHE A 394 10.23 -2.62 -4.69
CA PHE A 394 9.39 -1.52 -4.24
C PHE A 394 10.20 -0.60 -3.30
N MET A 395 10.13 0.71 -3.53
CA MET A 395 10.77 1.72 -2.68
C MET A 395 12.28 1.50 -2.45
N SER A 396 12.97 1.08 -3.51
CA SER A 396 14.35 0.58 -3.44
C SER A 396 15.38 1.71 -3.34
N LEU A 397 15.12 2.85 -3.98
CA LEU A 397 15.96 4.05 -3.89
C LEU A 397 15.81 4.70 -2.51
N MET A 398 14.58 4.72 -1.96
CA MET A 398 14.32 5.16 -0.60
C MET A 398 15.09 4.30 0.40
N SER A 399 15.02 2.97 0.23
CA SER A 399 15.76 2.03 1.08
C SER A 399 17.26 2.30 1.03
N ASN A 400 17.83 2.51 -0.15
CA ASN A 400 19.26 2.78 -0.30
C ASN A 400 19.68 4.09 0.40
N ILE A 401 18.93 5.18 0.20
CA ILE A 401 19.26 6.50 0.75
C ILE A 401 19.09 6.51 2.28
N LEU A 402 17.92 6.15 2.79
CA LEU A 402 17.59 6.27 4.21
C LEU A 402 18.35 5.23 5.06
N ALA A 403 18.31 3.95 4.68
CA ALA A 403 19.03 2.92 5.41
C ALA A 403 20.55 3.04 5.22
N GLY A 404 21.02 3.47 4.04
CA GLY A 404 22.44 3.69 3.77
C GLY A 404 23.06 4.77 4.64
N LEU A 405 22.36 5.88 4.86
CA LEU A 405 22.78 6.92 5.79
C LEU A 405 22.72 6.45 7.24
N ALA A 406 21.68 5.71 7.64
CA ALA A 406 21.52 5.22 9.00
C ALA A 406 22.60 4.21 9.42
N VAL A 407 22.88 3.21 8.56
CA VAL A 407 23.84 2.13 8.84
C VAL A 407 25.28 2.64 9.02
N TYR A 408 25.62 3.78 8.45
CA TYR A 408 26.93 4.42 8.63
C TYR A 408 27.26 4.75 10.10
N PHE A 409 26.24 4.92 10.94
CA PHE A 409 26.40 5.19 12.37
C PHE A 409 26.41 3.92 13.24
N VAL A 410 26.31 2.73 12.66
CA VAL A 410 26.34 1.47 13.39
C VAL A 410 27.76 0.89 13.37
N GLN A 411 28.33 0.65 14.54
CA GLN A 411 29.66 0.07 14.75
C GLN A 411 29.66 -1.46 14.54
N PRO A 412 30.81 -2.10 14.24
CA PRO A 412 30.89 -3.54 14.00
C PRO A 412 30.30 -4.45 15.09
N ASP A 413 30.30 -4.00 16.35
CA ASP A 413 29.68 -4.73 17.47
C ASP A 413 28.14 -4.54 17.57
N GLY A 414 27.57 -3.72 16.67
CA GLY A 414 26.17 -3.33 16.65
C GLY A 414 25.81 -2.16 17.58
N ALA A 415 26.78 -1.51 18.21
CA ALA A 415 26.55 -0.29 18.95
C ALA A 415 26.32 0.90 18.00
N VAL A 416 25.52 1.87 18.42
CA VAL A 416 25.27 3.10 17.64
C VAL A 416 26.25 4.20 18.07
N ASP A 417 26.97 4.77 17.11
CA ASP A 417 27.93 5.86 17.31
C ASP A 417 27.22 7.23 17.37
N PHE A 418 26.52 7.48 18.48
CA PHE A 418 25.82 8.75 18.72
C PHE A 418 26.77 9.95 18.79
N ALA A 419 28.05 9.73 19.13
CA ALA A 419 29.06 10.79 19.13
C ALA A 419 29.35 11.27 17.70
N ARG A 420 29.49 10.34 16.74
CA ARG A 420 29.59 10.69 15.33
C ARG A 420 28.31 11.29 14.79
N LEU A 421 27.15 10.73 15.14
CA LEU A 421 25.85 11.28 14.73
C LEU A 421 25.72 12.76 15.14
N SER A 422 26.06 13.08 16.39
CA SER A 422 26.08 14.46 16.90
C SER A 422 26.95 15.40 16.06
N LYS A 423 28.09 14.93 15.58
CA LYS A 423 29.05 15.74 14.81
C LYS A 423 28.64 15.93 13.35
N GLU A 424 28.01 14.92 12.75
CA GLU A 424 27.82 14.84 11.30
C GLU A 424 26.36 15.07 10.85
N LYS A 425 25.35 14.97 11.72
CA LYS A 425 23.93 15.09 11.34
C LYS A 425 23.59 16.37 10.57
N ASP A 426 24.07 17.53 11.03
CA ASP A 426 23.72 18.82 10.44
C ASP A 426 24.41 19.01 9.09
N GLN A 427 25.55 18.34 8.88
CA GLN A 427 26.24 18.29 7.60
C GLN A 427 25.47 17.43 6.59
N ILE A 428 24.90 16.31 7.04
CA ILE A 428 24.02 15.45 6.23
C ILE A 428 22.76 16.24 5.83
N TYR A 429 22.08 16.90 6.78
CA TYR A 429 20.92 17.74 6.49
C TYR A 429 21.26 18.83 5.47
N SER A 430 22.35 19.58 5.69
CA SER A 430 22.80 20.64 4.78
C SER A 430 23.12 20.10 3.38
N PHE A 431 23.72 18.92 3.29
CA PHE A 431 23.99 18.24 2.03
C PHE A 431 22.69 17.91 1.29
N LEU A 432 21.73 17.24 1.95
CA LEU A 432 20.44 16.89 1.38
C LEU A 432 19.65 18.13 0.94
N GLN A 433 19.66 19.19 1.74
CA GLN A 433 18.92 20.43 1.46
C GLN A 433 19.48 21.12 0.21
N LYS A 434 20.81 21.15 0.08
CA LYS A 434 21.50 21.67 -1.10
C LYS A 434 21.18 20.86 -2.36
N ARG A 435 21.18 19.53 -2.27
CA ARG A 435 20.81 18.65 -3.39
C ARG A 435 19.36 18.89 -3.82
N TYR A 436 18.45 18.92 -2.85
CA TYR A 436 17.04 19.12 -3.13
C TYR A 436 16.76 20.47 -3.79
N LYS A 437 17.33 21.56 -3.26
CA LYS A 437 17.22 22.88 -3.89
C LYS A 437 17.73 22.89 -5.33
N GLY A 438 18.91 22.31 -5.57
CA GLY A 438 19.50 22.22 -6.91
C GLY A 438 18.70 21.32 -7.88
N LEU A 439 18.03 20.30 -7.37
CA LEU A 439 17.06 19.52 -8.15
C LEU A 439 15.87 20.41 -8.56
N ILE A 440 15.22 21.06 -7.60
CA ILE A 440 14.07 21.93 -7.87
C ILE A 440 14.41 23.03 -8.88
N ASP A 441 15.56 23.69 -8.73
CA ASP A 441 15.99 24.74 -9.65
C ASP A 441 16.11 24.23 -11.11
N ARG A 442 16.66 23.02 -11.30
CA ARG A 442 16.77 22.41 -12.64
C ARG A 442 15.41 22.02 -13.21
N LEU A 443 14.50 21.49 -12.39
CA LEU A 443 13.15 21.14 -12.82
C LEU A 443 12.31 22.38 -13.17
N LEU A 444 12.42 23.45 -12.37
CA LEU A 444 11.81 24.75 -12.66
C LEU A 444 12.30 25.31 -14.00
N ALA A 445 13.61 25.18 -14.28
CA ALA A 445 14.16 25.59 -15.56
C ALA A 445 13.57 24.81 -16.73
N VAL A 446 13.26 23.51 -16.57
CA VAL A 446 12.57 22.73 -17.60
C VAL A 446 11.19 23.33 -17.90
N PHE A 447 10.37 23.58 -16.87
CA PHE A 447 9.06 24.20 -17.06
C PHE A 447 9.17 25.55 -17.79
N GLN A 448 10.08 26.42 -17.33
CA GLN A 448 10.24 27.77 -17.85
C GLN A 448 10.76 27.82 -19.29
N GLN A 449 11.56 26.83 -19.71
CA GLN A 449 12.13 26.74 -21.05
C GLN A 449 11.26 25.92 -22.02
N SER A 450 10.17 25.32 -21.52
CA SER A 450 9.32 24.45 -22.32
C SER A 450 8.44 25.22 -23.29
N ILE A 451 8.25 24.63 -24.46
CA ILE A 451 7.20 25.01 -25.41
C ILE A 451 6.10 23.95 -25.33
N TYR A 452 4.86 24.39 -25.13
CA TYR A 452 3.68 23.57 -24.96
C TYR A 452 2.81 23.63 -26.21
N GLU A 453 2.61 22.48 -26.85
CA GLU A 453 1.86 22.35 -28.10
C GLU A 453 0.42 21.93 -27.79
N VAL A 454 -0.45 22.92 -27.62
CA VAL A 454 -1.87 22.75 -27.28
C VAL A 454 -2.72 22.92 -28.54
N GLY A 455 -2.96 21.82 -29.25
CA GLY A 455 -3.65 21.84 -30.53
C GLY A 455 -2.81 22.56 -31.59
N ILE A 456 -3.34 23.65 -32.17
CA ILE A 456 -2.60 24.48 -33.13
C ILE A 456 -1.77 25.59 -32.45
N HIS A 457 -1.91 25.78 -31.14
CA HIS A 457 -1.23 26.83 -30.41
C HIS A 457 0.09 26.32 -29.83
N ARG A 458 1.12 27.17 -29.91
CA ARG A 458 2.40 26.96 -29.23
C ARG A 458 2.51 28.01 -28.15
N LEU A 459 2.47 27.56 -26.90
CA LEU A 459 2.58 28.43 -25.73
C LEU A 459 3.97 28.25 -25.12
N ASP A 460 4.61 29.35 -24.74
CA ASP A 460 5.72 29.30 -23.79
C ASP A 460 5.17 29.17 -22.36
N TYR A 461 6.06 29.05 -21.37
CA TYR A 461 5.66 28.95 -19.96
C TYR A 461 4.77 30.12 -19.51
N ASN A 462 5.10 31.36 -19.90
CA ASN A 462 4.32 32.54 -19.53
C ASN A 462 2.91 32.52 -20.14
N GLY A 463 2.78 32.02 -21.37
CA GLY A 463 1.51 31.79 -22.04
C GLY A 463 0.70 30.73 -21.32
N LEU A 464 1.30 29.56 -21.03
CA LEU A 464 0.64 28.48 -20.30
C LEU A 464 0.17 28.95 -18.91
N GLU A 465 1.06 29.59 -18.14
CA GLU A 465 0.77 30.08 -16.80
C GLU A 465 -0.44 31.03 -16.79
N LYS A 466 -0.56 31.93 -17.77
CA LYS A 466 -1.73 32.81 -17.90
C LYS A 466 -3.01 32.03 -18.19
N GLU A 467 -2.96 30.99 -18.99
CA GLU A 467 -4.13 30.15 -19.28
C GLU A 467 -4.56 29.34 -18.05
N VAL A 468 -3.60 28.73 -17.33
CA VAL A 468 -3.88 28.04 -16.05
C VAL A 468 -4.48 29.02 -15.05
N PHE A 469 -3.91 30.23 -14.94
CA PHE A 469 -4.44 31.28 -14.07
C PHE A 469 -5.89 31.65 -14.40
N LYS A 470 -6.22 31.84 -15.69
CA LYS A 470 -7.61 32.08 -16.13
C LYS A 470 -8.54 30.94 -15.76
N MET A 471 -8.09 29.69 -15.89
CA MET A 471 -8.89 28.53 -15.48
C MET A 471 -9.23 28.57 -13.98
N TYR A 472 -8.27 28.90 -13.12
CA TYR A 472 -8.51 29.05 -11.69
C TYR A 472 -9.44 30.23 -11.39
N GLN A 473 -9.28 31.38 -12.05
CA GLN A 473 -10.19 32.52 -11.87
C GLN A 473 -11.64 32.18 -12.26
N ASN A 474 -11.83 31.39 -13.31
CA ASN A 474 -13.16 30.98 -13.76
C ASN A 474 -13.79 29.91 -12.87
N ALA A 475 -12.98 28.96 -12.36
CA ALA A 475 -13.46 27.87 -11.51
C ALA A 475 -13.83 28.32 -10.09
N TYR A 476 -13.15 29.34 -9.56
CA TYR A 476 -13.33 29.84 -8.20
C TYR A 476 -13.85 31.28 -8.19
N ALA A 477 -15.04 31.50 -8.76
CA ALA A 477 -15.64 32.84 -8.93
C ALA A 477 -15.81 33.69 -7.64
N GLY A 478 -15.50 33.15 -6.46
CA GLY A 478 -15.50 33.85 -5.16
C GLY A 478 -14.12 34.12 -4.55
N HIS A 479 -13.01 33.61 -5.09
CA HIS A 479 -11.64 33.86 -4.59
C HIS A 479 -10.74 34.33 -5.74
N ARG A 480 -10.33 35.61 -5.70
CA ARG A 480 -9.41 36.18 -6.69
C ARG A 480 -7.97 35.96 -6.24
N TYR A 481 -7.44 34.77 -6.51
CA TYR A 481 -6.01 34.54 -6.34
C TYR A 481 -5.20 35.46 -7.27
N THR A 482 -4.14 36.05 -6.73
CA THR A 482 -3.03 36.63 -7.49
C THR A 482 -2.17 35.52 -8.09
N MET A 483 -1.34 35.85 -9.09
CA MET A 483 -0.43 34.86 -9.67
C MET A 483 0.58 34.34 -8.64
N GLU A 484 1.02 35.20 -7.72
CA GLU A 484 1.94 34.84 -6.65
C GLU A 484 1.32 33.83 -5.67
N GLU A 485 0.05 34.05 -5.31
CA GLU A 485 -0.70 33.10 -4.47
C GLU A 485 -0.94 31.75 -5.17
N LEU A 486 -1.22 31.75 -6.48
CA LEU A 486 -1.34 30.48 -7.23
C LEU A 486 0.00 29.74 -7.32
N ARG A 487 1.12 30.43 -7.47
CA ARG A 487 2.45 29.79 -7.46
C ARG A 487 2.78 29.18 -6.10
N ALA A 488 2.16 29.65 -5.01
CA ALA A 488 2.26 29.02 -3.69
C ALA A 488 1.27 27.86 -3.50
N TYR A 489 0.44 27.55 -4.49
CA TYR A 489 -0.63 26.56 -4.40
C TYR A 489 -0.26 25.26 -5.16
N SER A 490 -0.15 24.13 -4.46
CA SER A 490 0.29 22.88 -5.08
C SER A 490 -0.54 22.40 -6.29
N PRO A 491 -1.88 22.54 -6.32
CA PRO A 491 -2.67 22.20 -7.50
C PRO A 491 -2.28 22.96 -8.77
N PHE A 492 -1.75 24.18 -8.65
CA PHE A 492 -1.21 24.92 -9.80
C PHE A 492 -0.04 24.15 -10.42
N TRP A 493 0.96 23.79 -9.62
CA TRP A 493 2.14 23.05 -10.10
C TRP A 493 1.80 21.67 -10.64
N ILE A 494 0.83 21.00 -10.02
CA ILE A 494 0.33 19.71 -10.49
C ILE A 494 -0.23 19.82 -11.92
N ASN A 495 -1.05 20.85 -12.17
CA ASN A 495 -1.57 21.11 -13.52
C ASN A 495 -0.44 21.46 -14.50
N ILE A 496 0.53 22.28 -14.09
CA ILE A 496 1.71 22.60 -14.92
C ILE A 496 2.50 21.34 -15.28
N THR A 497 2.71 20.43 -14.34
CA THR A 497 3.38 19.13 -14.57
C THR A 497 2.55 18.23 -15.50
N ALA A 498 1.23 18.17 -15.32
CA ALA A 498 0.33 17.44 -16.20
C ALA A 498 0.38 17.98 -17.64
N TYR A 499 0.46 19.31 -17.81
CA TYR A 499 0.61 19.95 -19.11
C TYR A 499 2.00 19.75 -19.72
N LEU A 500 3.07 19.70 -18.92
CA LEU A 500 4.39 19.32 -19.39
C LEU A 500 4.35 17.92 -20.01
N LYS A 501 3.80 16.94 -19.28
CA LYS A 501 3.64 15.55 -19.74
C LYS A 501 2.79 15.45 -21.00
N LYS A 502 1.70 16.20 -21.09
CA LYS A 502 0.73 16.10 -22.19
C LYS A 502 1.14 16.87 -23.45
N PHE A 503 1.75 18.05 -23.28
CA PHE A 503 1.93 19.03 -24.36
C PHE A 503 3.40 19.38 -24.64
N SER A 504 4.37 18.82 -23.91
CA SER A 504 5.80 19.05 -24.16
C SER A 504 6.63 17.78 -23.96
N LYS A 505 6.39 16.76 -24.79
CA LYS A 505 6.96 15.41 -24.61
C LYS A 505 8.49 15.40 -24.45
N ALA A 506 9.24 16.14 -25.27
CA ALA A 506 10.70 16.19 -25.17
C ALA A 506 11.19 16.82 -23.85
N ASN A 507 10.49 17.84 -23.34
CA ASN A 507 10.84 18.42 -22.04
C ASN A 507 10.36 17.56 -20.87
N TRP A 508 9.29 16.77 -21.05
CA TRP A 508 8.92 15.73 -20.10
C TRP A 508 9.98 14.64 -19.99
N GLU A 509 10.56 14.18 -21.11
CA GLU A 509 11.69 13.26 -21.11
C GLU A 509 12.90 13.85 -20.37
N LYS A 510 13.27 15.11 -20.67
CA LYS A 510 14.32 15.83 -19.93
C LYS A 510 14.03 15.97 -18.43
N TYR A 511 12.77 16.19 -18.05
CA TYR A 511 12.35 16.24 -16.64
C TYR A 511 12.61 14.90 -15.94
N GLN A 512 12.28 13.78 -16.59
CA GLN A 512 12.54 12.43 -16.08
C GLN A 512 14.04 12.12 -16.02
N GLU A 513 14.81 12.52 -17.03
CA GLU A 513 16.28 12.39 -17.05
C GLU A 513 16.92 13.11 -15.86
N ILE A 514 16.53 14.35 -15.56
CA ILE A 514 17.05 15.10 -14.41
C ILE A 514 16.77 14.38 -13.09
N LEU A 515 15.59 13.78 -12.93
CA LEU A 515 15.25 12.97 -11.75
C LEU A 515 16.14 11.73 -11.65
N ALA A 516 16.35 11.01 -12.74
CA ALA A 516 17.20 9.81 -12.78
C ALA A 516 18.69 10.14 -12.52
N GLU A 517 19.21 11.18 -13.17
CA GLU A 517 20.59 11.67 -12.97
C GLU A 517 20.81 12.10 -11.51
N GLU A 518 19.83 12.77 -10.91
CA GLU A 518 19.96 13.20 -9.52
C GLU A 518 19.90 12.02 -8.54
N ALA A 519 19.08 11.01 -8.82
CA ALA A 519 19.05 9.78 -8.02
C ALA A 519 20.44 9.12 -7.98
N ASP A 520 21.02 8.84 -9.15
CA ASP A 520 22.35 8.22 -9.29
C ASP A 520 23.45 9.08 -8.64
N LEU A 521 23.40 10.39 -8.84
CA LEU A 521 24.36 11.32 -8.25
C LEU A 521 24.27 11.33 -6.72
N VAL A 522 23.07 11.36 -6.14
CA VAL A 522 22.87 11.35 -4.69
C VAL A 522 23.38 10.04 -4.09
N GLU A 523 23.07 8.88 -4.67
CA GLU A 523 23.59 7.58 -4.20
C GLU A 523 25.12 7.54 -4.22
N LYS A 524 25.75 7.98 -5.31
CA LYS A 524 27.22 8.05 -5.43
C LYS A 524 27.83 8.99 -4.41
N MET A 525 27.23 10.16 -4.19
CA MET A 525 27.72 11.13 -3.21
C MET A 525 27.60 10.60 -1.78
N ILE A 526 26.48 9.97 -1.43
CA ILE A 526 26.29 9.30 -0.14
C ILE A 526 27.34 8.21 0.03
N LEU A 527 27.49 7.32 -0.96
CA LEU A 527 28.48 6.24 -0.93
C LEU A 527 29.89 6.78 -0.68
N ARG A 528 30.29 7.83 -1.40
CA ARG A 528 31.58 8.49 -1.22
C ARG A 528 31.80 9.00 0.21
N VAL A 529 30.77 9.61 0.79
CA VAL A 529 30.83 10.15 2.16
C VAL A 529 30.92 9.01 3.18
N VAL A 530 30.02 8.02 3.12
CA VAL A 530 29.96 6.95 4.13
C VAL A 530 31.13 5.97 4.05
N THR A 531 31.79 5.88 2.88
CA THR A 531 33.00 5.05 2.68
C THR A 531 34.31 5.84 2.79
N LYS A 532 34.24 7.17 2.95
CA LYS A 532 35.41 8.07 2.96
C LYS A 532 36.30 7.93 1.70
N GLY A 533 35.67 7.78 0.53
CA GLY A 533 36.36 7.65 -0.75
C GLY A 533 36.88 6.24 -1.07
N GLN A 534 36.23 5.20 -0.55
CA GLN A 534 36.54 3.79 -0.84
C GLN A 534 35.39 3.11 -1.60
N GLU A 535 34.77 3.82 -2.53
CA GLU A 535 33.58 3.39 -3.28
C GLU A 535 33.83 2.10 -4.07
N GLU A 536 35.04 1.92 -4.59
CA GLU A 536 35.45 0.73 -5.36
C GLU A 536 35.34 -0.57 -4.55
N LYS A 537 35.57 -0.52 -3.21
CA LYS A 537 35.40 -1.69 -2.31
C LYS A 537 33.96 -2.24 -2.39
N TYR A 538 33.00 -1.37 -2.69
CA TYR A 538 31.57 -1.67 -2.71
C TYR A 538 31.01 -1.61 -4.12
N LYS A 539 31.84 -1.86 -5.15
CA LYS A 539 31.44 -1.88 -6.57
C LYS A 539 30.71 -0.60 -7.01
N ASN A 540 31.02 0.55 -6.39
CA ASN A 540 30.33 1.81 -6.64
C ASN A 540 28.81 1.76 -6.41
N SER A 541 28.33 0.87 -5.53
CA SER A 541 26.90 0.69 -5.21
C SER A 541 26.62 0.94 -3.74
N LEU A 542 25.67 1.85 -3.46
CA LEU A 542 25.19 2.10 -2.11
C LEU A 542 24.49 0.85 -1.53
N ARG A 543 23.80 0.07 -2.36
CA ARG A 543 23.20 -1.20 -1.95
C ARG A 543 24.25 -2.24 -1.54
N GLU A 544 25.31 -2.39 -2.32
CA GLU A 544 26.41 -3.30 -1.96
C GLU A 544 27.12 -2.85 -0.67
N TYR A 545 27.25 -1.54 -0.45
CA TYR A 545 27.72 -1.00 0.84
C TYR A 545 26.83 -1.43 2.00
N ILE A 546 25.51 -1.27 1.89
CA ILE A 546 24.54 -1.66 2.93
C ILE A 546 24.64 -3.16 3.21
N ILE A 547 24.62 -3.99 2.17
CA ILE A 547 24.72 -5.46 2.29
C ILE A 547 26.04 -5.86 2.95
N THR A 548 27.16 -5.28 2.53
CA THR A 548 28.47 -5.59 3.09
C THR A 548 28.55 -5.18 4.56
N ARG A 549 28.08 -3.97 4.91
CA ARG A 549 28.00 -3.52 6.29
C ARG A 549 27.12 -4.43 7.13
N ALA A 550 25.97 -4.85 6.62
CA ALA A 550 25.08 -5.75 7.34
C ALA A 550 25.71 -7.12 7.60
N LYS A 551 26.52 -7.65 6.67
CA LYS A 551 27.35 -8.86 6.92
C LYS A 551 28.38 -8.59 8.02
N GLU A 552 29.10 -7.47 7.95
CA GLU A 552 30.10 -7.07 8.96
C GLU A 552 29.47 -6.87 10.36
N LEU A 553 28.19 -6.49 10.42
CA LEU A 553 27.40 -6.31 11.65
C LEU A 553 26.77 -7.62 12.16
N GLY A 554 26.91 -8.73 11.43
CA GLY A 554 26.25 -10.00 11.75
C GLY A 554 24.72 -9.97 11.62
N LEU A 555 24.16 -9.02 10.86
CA LEU A 555 22.73 -8.97 10.56
C LEU A 555 22.34 -10.00 9.50
N ILE A 556 23.26 -10.35 8.61
CA ILE A 556 23.00 -11.29 7.52
C ILE A 556 23.60 -12.65 7.87
N GLN A 557 22.74 -13.66 7.97
CA GLN A 557 23.12 -15.08 7.96
C GLN A 557 22.54 -15.72 6.71
N ILE A 558 23.33 -15.76 5.62
CA ILE A 558 22.88 -16.43 4.40
C ILE A 558 23.10 -17.93 4.57
N LEU A 559 22.04 -18.70 4.40
CA LEU A 559 22.16 -20.14 4.29
C LEU A 559 22.85 -20.48 2.95
N PRO A 560 23.74 -21.49 2.91
CA PRO A 560 24.40 -21.87 1.68
C PRO A 560 23.40 -22.15 0.56
N GLU A 561 23.83 -21.87 -0.67
CA GLU A 561 23.04 -22.16 -1.86
C GLU A 561 22.71 -23.66 -1.90
N ILE A 562 21.43 -23.97 -2.15
CA ILE A 562 20.93 -25.34 -2.06
C ILE A 562 21.47 -26.13 -3.26
N ASP A 563 22.15 -27.25 -3.02
CA ASP A 563 22.41 -28.25 -4.06
C ASP A 563 21.09 -28.92 -4.42
N SER A 564 20.46 -28.33 -5.43
CA SER A 564 19.19 -28.72 -6.00
C SER A 564 19.15 -30.21 -6.44
N THR A 565 20.27 -30.81 -6.85
CA THR A 565 20.37 -32.25 -7.14
C THR A 565 20.38 -33.10 -5.87
N ALA A 566 21.06 -32.64 -4.82
CA ALA A 566 21.06 -33.31 -3.52
C ALA A 566 19.69 -33.23 -2.83
N ALA A 567 18.99 -32.10 -2.96
CA ALA A 567 17.63 -31.91 -2.47
C ALA A 567 16.68 -32.93 -3.12
N VAL A 568 16.62 -32.96 -4.45
CA VAL A 568 15.83 -33.95 -5.21
C VAL A 568 16.07 -35.39 -4.73
N ARG A 569 17.34 -35.77 -4.50
CA ARG A 569 17.67 -37.10 -3.95
C ARG A 569 17.09 -37.34 -2.57
N ALA A 570 17.24 -36.38 -1.67
CA ALA A 570 16.76 -36.48 -0.30
C ALA A 570 15.23 -36.61 -0.24
N ALA A 571 14.48 -35.86 -1.05
CA ALA A 571 13.02 -35.97 -1.11
C ALA A 571 12.56 -37.31 -1.70
N CYS A 572 13.14 -37.73 -2.82
CA CYS A 572 12.86 -39.04 -3.39
C CYS A 572 13.16 -40.17 -2.39
N ALA A 573 14.24 -40.05 -1.61
CA ALA A 573 14.59 -41.02 -0.57
C ALA A 573 13.62 -40.99 0.63
N ALA A 574 13.24 -39.80 1.13
CA ALA A 574 12.28 -39.64 2.21
C ALA A 574 10.89 -40.22 1.85
N MET A 575 10.50 -40.11 0.58
CA MET A 575 9.28 -40.67 0.03
C MET A 575 9.39 -42.16 -0.35
N LYS A 576 10.57 -42.77 -0.18
CA LYS A 576 10.86 -44.16 -0.58
C LYS A 576 10.54 -44.42 -2.05
N MET A 577 10.79 -43.44 -2.92
CA MET A 577 10.59 -43.61 -4.36
C MET A 577 11.56 -44.68 -4.90
N PRO A 578 11.13 -45.51 -5.88
CA PRO A 578 12.03 -46.45 -6.53
C PRO A 578 13.21 -45.73 -7.22
N ASP A 579 14.40 -46.34 -7.22
CA ASP A 579 15.62 -45.74 -7.79
C ASP A 579 15.46 -45.36 -9.28
N ALA A 580 14.69 -46.14 -10.03
CA ALA A 580 14.37 -45.84 -11.43
C ALA A 580 13.52 -44.57 -11.62
N VAL A 581 12.76 -44.17 -10.59
CA VAL A 581 12.03 -42.90 -10.56
C VAL A 581 13.01 -41.78 -10.19
N LEU A 582 13.84 -41.98 -9.16
CA LEU A 582 14.87 -41.02 -8.74
C LEU A 582 15.81 -40.60 -9.88
N GLU A 583 16.28 -41.54 -10.70
CA GLU A 583 17.13 -41.23 -11.86
C GLU A 583 16.42 -40.37 -12.92
N LYS A 584 15.13 -40.68 -13.18
CA LYS A 584 14.30 -39.88 -14.09
C LYS A 584 14.05 -38.48 -13.53
N VAL A 585 13.79 -38.36 -12.22
CA VAL A 585 13.62 -37.08 -11.53
C VAL A 585 14.87 -36.23 -11.67
N GLN A 586 16.04 -36.79 -11.37
CA GLN A 586 17.32 -36.07 -11.44
C GLN A 586 17.64 -35.62 -12.87
N ALA A 587 17.47 -36.49 -13.86
CA ALA A 587 17.72 -36.15 -15.25
C ALA A 587 16.82 -34.99 -15.69
N ARG A 588 15.53 -35.04 -15.36
CA ARG A 588 14.55 -34.03 -15.75
C ARG A 588 14.76 -32.70 -15.01
N PHE A 589 15.07 -32.75 -13.72
CA PHE A 589 15.38 -31.57 -12.93
C PHE A 589 16.66 -30.88 -13.43
N THR A 590 17.69 -31.65 -13.79
CA THR A 590 18.93 -31.14 -14.39
C THR A 590 18.67 -30.48 -15.74
N GLU A 591 17.76 -31.01 -16.57
CA GLU A 591 17.37 -30.36 -17.84
C GLU A 591 16.74 -28.98 -17.61
N ILE A 592 15.91 -28.84 -16.57
CA ILE A 592 15.21 -27.59 -16.23
C ILE A 592 16.17 -26.54 -15.67
N MET A 593 17.08 -26.94 -14.79
CA MET A 593 18.09 -26.04 -14.20
C MET A 593 19.11 -25.51 -15.21
N ASN A 594 19.20 -26.12 -16.40
CA ASN A 594 20.08 -25.69 -17.49
C ASN A 594 19.37 -24.80 -18.53
N ASP A 595 18.33 -24.05 -18.13
CA ASP A 595 17.59 -23.09 -18.96
C ASP A 595 16.98 -23.65 -20.25
N LYS A 596 16.65 -24.94 -20.30
CA LYS A 596 15.79 -25.44 -21.37
C LYS A 596 14.36 -24.93 -21.13
N PRO A 597 13.74 -24.20 -22.07
CA PRO A 597 12.36 -23.76 -21.93
C PRO A 597 11.45 -24.98 -21.78
N TYR A 598 10.63 -24.97 -20.73
CA TYR A 598 9.75 -26.08 -20.39
C TYR A 598 8.29 -25.64 -20.59
N GLU A 599 7.67 -26.18 -21.63
CA GLU A 599 6.25 -25.96 -21.97
C GLU A 599 5.38 -27.00 -21.26
N ILE A 600 4.36 -26.54 -20.53
CA ILE A 600 3.45 -27.41 -19.81
C ILE A 600 2.06 -27.29 -20.44
N SER A 601 1.63 -28.34 -21.14
CA SER A 601 0.26 -28.51 -21.64
C SER A 601 -0.52 -29.37 -20.65
N ILE A 602 -1.53 -28.83 -19.97
CA ILE A 602 -2.39 -29.63 -19.08
C ILE A 602 -3.49 -30.28 -19.92
N SER A 603 -3.30 -31.53 -20.34
CA SER A 603 -4.39 -32.36 -20.91
C SER A 603 -5.16 -33.05 -19.78
N TYR A 604 -6.50 -33.00 -19.75
CA TYR A 604 -7.32 -33.59 -18.68
C TYR A 604 -7.73 -35.05 -18.90
N ASP A 605 -7.37 -35.65 -20.05
CA ASP A 605 -7.84 -36.98 -20.47
C ASP A 605 -6.78 -38.09 -20.45
N GLY A 606 -5.61 -37.85 -19.84
CA GLY A 606 -4.52 -38.84 -19.76
C GLY A 606 -4.22 -39.31 -18.33
N GLU A 607 -3.65 -40.52 -18.20
CA GLU A 607 -3.02 -40.99 -16.95
C GLU A 607 -1.94 -39.99 -16.51
N LYS A 608 -2.16 -39.25 -15.43
CA LYS A 608 -1.24 -38.20 -14.98
C LYS A 608 -0.26 -38.72 -13.94
N ASP A 609 1.02 -38.41 -14.17
CA ASP A 609 2.14 -38.67 -13.26
C ASP A 609 2.16 -37.64 -12.12
N PRO A 610 1.86 -38.01 -10.86
CA PRO A 610 1.88 -37.13 -9.69
C PRO A 610 3.23 -36.42 -9.47
N PHE A 611 4.29 -36.99 -10.03
CA PHE A 611 5.65 -36.46 -9.98
C PHE A 611 5.79 -35.13 -10.74
N ILE A 612 5.11 -34.97 -11.88
CA ILE A 612 5.18 -33.74 -12.69
C ILE A 612 4.58 -32.55 -11.92
N ALA A 613 3.51 -32.78 -11.15
CA ALA A 613 2.89 -31.76 -10.31
C ALA A 613 3.78 -31.32 -9.13
N ALA A 614 4.55 -32.25 -8.54
CA ALA A 614 5.48 -31.93 -7.45
C ALA A 614 6.68 -31.08 -7.91
N VAL A 615 7.22 -31.38 -9.10
CA VAL A 615 8.30 -30.57 -9.71
C VAL A 615 7.80 -29.18 -10.10
N GLN A 616 6.55 -29.06 -10.56
CA GLN A 616 5.91 -27.78 -10.87
C GLN A 616 5.81 -26.87 -9.65
N GLU A 617 5.32 -27.38 -8.51
CA GLU A 617 5.25 -26.59 -7.28
C GLU A 617 6.64 -26.24 -6.73
N MET A 618 7.60 -27.16 -6.81
CA MET A 618 8.97 -26.89 -6.36
C MET A 618 9.61 -25.74 -7.18
N LEU A 619 9.41 -25.71 -8.49
CA LEU A 619 9.97 -24.66 -9.36
C LEU A 619 9.19 -23.34 -9.22
N LEU A 620 7.86 -23.39 -9.03
CA LEU A 620 7.03 -22.20 -8.73
C LEU A 620 7.41 -21.53 -7.40
N LYS A 621 7.72 -22.32 -6.37
CA LYS A 621 8.11 -21.84 -5.04
C LYS A 621 9.57 -21.39 -4.96
N SER A 622 10.47 -22.07 -5.66
CA SER A 622 11.90 -21.75 -5.67
C SER A 622 12.29 -20.67 -6.68
N GLY A 623 11.44 -20.41 -7.68
CA GLY A 623 11.68 -19.40 -8.71
C GLY A 623 12.77 -19.78 -9.72
N TYR A 624 13.18 -21.05 -9.77
CA TYR A 624 14.15 -21.58 -10.74
C TYR A 624 13.46 -22.12 -11.99
N GLY A 625 14.04 -21.84 -13.17
CA GLY A 625 13.56 -22.31 -14.48
C GLY A 625 12.52 -21.39 -15.15
N SER A 626 12.48 -21.44 -16.50
CA SER A 626 11.47 -20.73 -17.30
C SER A 626 10.22 -21.61 -17.48
N ILE A 627 9.26 -21.52 -16.56
CA ILE A 627 7.99 -22.26 -16.62
C ILE A 627 6.91 -21.46 -17.36
N LYS A 628 6.23 -22.10 -18.31
CA LYS A 628 5.05 -21.56 -18.99
C LYS A 628 3.83 -22.43 -18.70
N SER A 629 2.72 -21.84 -18.28
CA SER A 629 1.46 -22.57 -18.08
C SER A 629 0.62 -22.50 -19.35
N GLY A 630 0.29 -23.67 -19.93
CA GLY A 630 -0.64 -23.81 -21.04
C GLY A 630 -2.08 -23.91 -20.55
N MET A 631 -2.92 -22.96 -20.96
CA MET A 631 -4.35 -22.94 -20.72
C MET A 631 -5.11 -23.28 -22.01
N LEU A 632 -5.96 -24.32 -21.94
CA LEU A 632 -6.85 -24.66 -23.05
C LEU A 632 -8.02 -23.68 -23.10
N ILE A 633 -8.32 -23.20 -24.31
CA ILE A 633 -9.43 -22.28 -24.56
C ILE A 633 -10.25 -22.84 -25.73
N GLY A 634 -11.58 -22.72 -25.63
CA GLY A 634 -12.49 -23.14 -26.68
C GLY A 634 -12.73 -24.66 -26.74
N GLU A 635 -12.86 -25.32 -25.59
CA GLU A 635 -13.12 -26.77 -25.46
C GLU A 635 -14.42 -27.26 -26.11
N TYR A 636 -15.32 -26.35 -26.50
CA TYR A 636 -16.61 -26.66 -27.13
C TYR A 636 -16.71 -26.19 -28.58
N TYR A 637 -15.56 -26.00 -29.25
CA TYR A 637 -15.57 -25.57 -30.64
C TYR A 637 -16.23 -26.61 -31.55
N ASN A 638 -17.39 -26.24 -32.12
CA ASN A 638 -18.10 -27.09 -33.08
C ASN A 638 -17.65 -26.75 -34.52
N PRO A 639 -16.83 -27.59 -35.19
CA PRO A 639 -16.35 -27.31 -36.53
C PRO A 639 -17.46 -27.36 -37.59
N GLU A 640 -18.59 -28.01 -37.30
CA GLU A 640 -19.75 -28.17 -38.20
C GLU A 640 -20.70 -26.97 -38.18
N SER A 641 -20.51 -26.03 -37.25
CA SER A 641 -21.33 -24.81 -37.15
C SER A 641 -21.05 -23.82 -38.30
N GLY A 642 -21.99 -22.90 -38.52
CA GLY A 642 -21.89 -21.89 -39.59
C GLY A 642 -20.68 -20.96 -39.39
N THR A 643 -20.12 -20.40 -40.47
CA THR A 643 -18.92 -19.53 -40.40
C THR A 643 -19.09 -18.33 -39.47
N GLU A 644 -20.24 -17.66 -39.48
CA GLU A 644 -20.50 -16.52 -38.58
C GLU A 644 -20.60 -16.94 -37.11
N GLU A 645 -21.18 -18.11 -36.86
CA GLU A 645 -21.29 -18.67 -35.50
C GLU A 645 -19.91 -19.04 -34.95
N ARG A 646 -19.06 -19.67 -35.77
CA ARG A 646 -17.65 -19.94 -35.44
C ARG A 646 -16.88 -18.66 -35.18
N LYS A 647 -17.06 -17.64 -36.03
CA LYS A 647 -16.40 -16.33 -35.86
C LYS A 647 -16.81 -15.65 -34.58
N GLN A 648 -18.09 -15.66 -34.23
CA GLN A 648 -18.55 -15.09 -32.97
C GLN A 648 -18.03 -15.86 -31.75
N TYR A 649 -18.00 -17.19 -31.81
CA TYR A 649 -17.43 -18.02 -30.74
C TYR A 649 -15.95 -17.71 -30.51
N ILE A 650 -15.14 -17.76 -31.58
CA ILE A 650 -13.70 -17.45 -31.52
C ILE A 650 -13.48 -16.03 -30.98
N LYS A 651 -14.30 -15.07 -31.40
CA LYS A 651 -14.22 -13.69 -30.92
C LYS A 651 -14.45 -13.59 -29.42
N ASN A 652 -15.47 -14.26 -28.88
CA ASN A 652 -15.76 -14.25 -27.45
C ASN A 652 -14.59 -14.83 -26.63
N GLU A 653 -13.98 -15.92 -27.10
CA GLU A 653 -12.82 -16.53 -26.43
C GLU A 653 -11.60 -15.58 -26.43
N LEU A 654 -11.34 -14.88 -27.54
CA LEU A 654 -10.26 -13.89 -27.62
C LEU A 654 -10.56 -12.62 -26.80
N GLU A 655 -11.82 -12.18 -26.72
CA GLU A 655 -12.22 -11.06 -25.85
C GLU A 655 -12.09 -11.42 -24.37
N SER A 656 -12.44 -12.64 -23.97
CA SER A 656 -12.19 -13.16 -22.62
C SER A 656 -10.69 -13.13 -22.27
N LEU A 657 -9.84 -13.56 -23.21
CA LEU A 657 -8.38 -13.53 -23.03
C LEU A 657 -7.82 -12.10 -22.93
N ARG A 658 -8.37 -11.17 -23.72
CA ARG A 658 -8.07 -9.73 -23.60
C ARG A 658 -8.45 -9.21 -22.21
N ASP A 659 -9.64 -9.51 -21.70
CA ASP A 659 -10.13 -9.02 -20.41
C ASP A 659 -9.23 -9.53 -19.25
N GLN A 660 -8.71 -10.75 -19.37
CA GLN A 660 -7.72 -11.29 -18.43
C GLN A 660 -6.38 -10.54 -18.49
N LEU A 661 -5.92 -10.14 -19.69
CA LEU A 661 -4.73 -9.29 -19.83
C LEU A 661 -4.96 -7.85 -19.32
N GLU A 662 -6.18 -7.31 -19.47
CA GLU A 662 -6.54 -5.98 -18.95
C GLU A 662 -6.62 -5.93 -17.44
N SER A 663 -7.09 -7.01 -16.81
CA SER A 663 -7.12 -7.13 -15.35
C SER A 663 -5.74 -7.37 -14.73
N GLU A 664 -4.67 -7.33 -15.53
CA GLU A 664 -3.29 -7.64 -15.16
C GLU A 664 -3.11 -9.05 -14.57
N MET A 665 -4.09 -9.94 -14.79
CA MET A 665 -3.98 -11.35 -14.41
C MET A 665 -2.79 -11.99 -15.12
N TYR A 666 -2.55 -11.61 -16.37
CA TYR A 666 -1.35 -11.91 -17.14
C TYR A 666 -0.77 -10.61 -17.73
N LEU A 667 0.56 -10.50 -17.84
CA LEU A 667 1.21 -9.32 -18.43
C LEU A 667 1.25 -9.37 -19.96
N GLU A 668 1.43 -10.58 -20.49
CA GLU A 668 1.59 -10.92 -21.91
C GLU A 668 1.33 -12.42 -22.12
N ILE A 669 1.20 -12.84 -23.38
CA ILE A 669 1.11 -14.24 -23.81
C ILE A 669 2.39 -14.58 -24.56
N ASP A 670 3.08 -15.64 -24.14
CA ASP A 670 4.29 -16.10 -24.82
C ASP A 670 3.95 -16.86 -26.10
N ILE A 671 2.98 -17.77 -26.04
CA ILE A 671 2.57 -18.59 -27.19
C ILE A 671 1.05 -18.71 -27.20
N LEU A 672 0.42 -18.33 -28.31
CA LEU A 672 -0.96 -18.69 -28.62
C LEU A 672 -0.93 -19.79 -29.68
N ARG A 673 -1.19 -21.03 -29.28
CA ARG A 673 -1.20 -22.19 -30.18
C ARG A 673 -2.62 -22.48 -30.63
N VAL A 674 -2.85 -22.45 -31.94
CA VAL A 674 -4.13 -22.74 -32.57
C VAL A 674 -4.16 -24.20 -32.99
N ASN A 675 -5.21 -24.93 -32.62
CA ASN A 675 -5.31 -26.35 -32.89
C ASN A 675 -5.42 -26.65 -34.39
N GLY A 676 -4.39 -27.31 -34.91
CA GLY A 676 -4.29 -27.73 -36.30
C GLY A 676 -5.39 -28.71 -36.74
N LYS A 677 -6.13 -29.34 -35.81
CA LYS A 677 -7.34 -30.14 -36.12
C LYS A 677 -8.45 -29.32 -36.78
N TYR A 678 -8.47 -28.00 -36.58
CA TYR A 678 -9.52 -27.10 -37.09
C TYR A 678 -8.97 -26.08 -38.10
N PRO A 679 -8.62 -26.49 -39.34
CA PRO A 679 -8.00 -25.61 -40.33
C PRO A 679 -8.87 -24.40 -40.71
N ALA A 680 -10.20 -24.51 -40.58
CA ALA A 680 -11.13 -23.41 -40.82
C ALA A 680 -11.07 -22.29 -39.77
N ALA A 681 -10.56 -22.56 -38.55
CA ALA A 681 -10.43 -21.57 -37.49
C ALA A 681 -9.24 -20.63 -37.71
N LYS A 682 -8.17 -21.11 -38.35
CA LYS A 682 -6.94 -20.35 -38.60
C LYS A 682 -7.19 -18.95 -39.21
N PRO A 683 -7.83 -18.83 -40.40
CA PRO A 683 -8.04 -17.52 -41.01
C PRO A 683 -8.94 -16.60 -40.17
N ILE A 684 -9.86 -17.18 -39.39
CA ILE A 684 -10.76 -16.43 -38.51
C ILE A 684 -10.00 -15.86 -37.31
N ILE A 685 -9.12 -16.64 -36.69
CA ILE A 685 -8.27 -16.21 -35.57
C ILE A 685 -7.28 -15.15 -36.02
N GLU A 686 -6.63 -15.33 -37.18
CA GLU A 686 -5.70 -14.34 -37.74
C GLU A 686 -6.40 -12.99 -37.99
N GLU A 687 -7.64 -13.00 -38.48
CA GLU A 687 -8.46 -11.80 -38.63
C GLU A 687 -8.81 -11.18 -37.26
N LEU A 688 -9.31 -11.99 -36.32
CA LEU A 688 -9.82 -11.49 -35.05
C LEU A 688 -8.72 -10.94 -34.13
N LEU A 689 -7.52 -11.52 -34.13
CA LEU A 689 -6.36 -10.98 -33.40
C LEU A 689 -5.99 -9.56 -33.81
N GLN A 690 -6.35 -9.14 -35.03
CA GLN A 690 -6.14 -7.79 -35.55
C GLN A 690 -7.28 -6.81 -35.24
N THR A 691 -8.43 -7.30 -34.77
CA THR A 691 -9.65 -6.50 -34.56
C THR A 691 -10.08 -6.41 -33.09
N VAL A 692 -9.77 -7.42 -32.28
CA VAL A 692 -9.96 -7.37 -30.83
C VAL A 692 -8.95 -6.40 -30.25
N THR A 693 -9.46 -5.34 -29.60
CA THR A 693 -8.66 -4.24 -29.04
C THR A 693 -8.91 -4.08 -27.55
N PHE A 694 -7.85 -3.66 -26.87
CA PHE A 694 -7.85 -3.18 -25.49
C PHE A 694 -8.59 -1.83 -25.38
N LEU A 695 -9.01 -1.45 -24.18
CA LEU A 695 -9.63 -0.16 -23.86
C LEU A 695 -8.78 1.05 -24.27
N ASP A 696 -7.45 0.87 -24.33
CA ASP A 696 -6.50 1.89 -24.77
C ASP A 696 -6.26 1.93 -26.30
N GLY A 697 -6.96 1.07 -27.05
CA GLY A 697 -6.91 0.99 -28.50
C GLY A 697 -5.80 0.11 -29.08
N ARG A 698 -4.93 -0.48 -28.24
CA ARG A 698 -3.94 -1.47 -28.71
C ARG A 698 -4.62 -2.77 -29.12
N LYS A 699 -4.02 -3.52 -30.05
CA LYS A 699 -4.56 -4.81 -30.50
C LYS A 699 -4.14 -5.95 -29.57
N LEU A 700 -5.00 -6.97 -29.43
CA LEU A 700 -4.66 -8.19 -28.70
C LEU A 700 -3.37 -8.84 -29.21
N ALA A 701 -3.15 -8.85 -30.53
CA ALA A 701 -1.93 -9.37 -31.14
C ALA A 701 -0.63 -8.73 -30.61
N GLU A 702 -0.66 -7.47 -30.17
CA GLU A 702 0.53 -6.77 -29.63
C GLU A 702 0.97 -7.31 -28.27
N LYS A 703 0.11 -8.09 -27.60
CA LYS A 703 0.39 -8.75 -26.32
C LYS A 703 0.71 -10.23 -26.46
N ILE A 704 0.82 -10.75 -27.69
CA ILE A 704 1.14 -12.15 -27.99
C ILE A 704 2.49 -12.19 -28.70
N LYS A 705 3.49 -12.87 -28.10
CA LYS A 705 4.83 -12.95 -28.71
C LYS A 705 4.89 -13.90 -29.91
N ASN A 706 4.25 -15.05 -29.80
CA ASN A 706 4.24 -16.05 -30.86
C ASN A 706 2.84 -16.65 -31.07
N VAL A 707 2.48 -16.90 -32.33
CA VAL A 707 1.25 -17.62 -32.70
C VAL A 707 1.65 -18.87 -33.46
N GLU A 708 1.29 -20.03 -32.91
CA GLU A 708 1.65 -21.34 -33.48
C GLU A 708 0.42 -22.03 -34.07
N PHE A 709 0.65 -22.82 -35.12
CA PHE A 709 -0.40 -23.64 -35.72
C PHE A 709 0.09 -25.09 -35.73
N SER A 710 -0.33 -25.86 -34.74
CA SER A 710 0.05 -27.26 -34.59
C SER A 710 -1.14 -28.08 -34.10
N PRO A 711 -1.26 -29.36 -34.51
CA PRO A 711 -2.27 -30.25 -33.93
C PRO A 711 -2.13 -30.31 -32.41
N LEU A 712 -3.23 -30.20 -31.68
CA LEU A 712 -3.28 -30.52 -30.25
C LEU A 712 -3.79 -31.94 -30.06
N ASP A 713 -3.35 -32.59 -28.99
CA ASP A 713 -3.82 -33.93 -28.64
C ASP A 713 -5.27 -33.92 -28.12
N ASN A 714 -5.79 -32.75 -27.72
CA ASN A 714 -7.17 -32.53 -27.28
C ASN A 714 -8.01 -31.81 -28.35
N ASP A 715 -9.29 -31.59 -28.06
CA ASP A 715 -10.26 -30.93 -28.95
C ASP A 715 -10.46 -29.43 -28.64
N ALA A 716 -9.60 -28.85 -27.79
CA ALA A 716 -9.63 -27.41 -27.56
C ALA A 716 -9.24 -26.65 -28.84
N LEU A 717 -9.85 -25.50 -29.06
CA LEU A 717 -9.56 -24.64 -30.21
C LEU A 717 -8.17 -23.99 -30.11
N LEU A 718 -7.80 -23.55 -28.91
CA LEU A 718 -6.61 -22.77 -28.60
C LEU A 718 -5.93 -23.34 -27.36
N GLU A 719 -4.61 -23.20 -27.31
CA GLU A 719 -3.79 -23.39 -26.11
C GLU A 719 -2.94 -22.14 -25.90
N VAL A 720 -3.01 -21.54 -24.72
CA VAL A 720 -2.35 -20.27 -24.40
C VAL A 720 -1.28 -20.47 -23.35
N PHE A 721 -0.04 -20.16 -23.69
CA PHE A 721 1.09 -20.19 -22.76
C PHE A 721 1.35 -18.80 -22.22
N VAL A 722 1.17 -18.64 -20.90
CA VAL A 722 1.44 -17.40 -20.18
C VAL A 722 2.61 -17.58 -19.20
N PRO A 723 3.47 -16.56 -19.04
CA PRO A 723 4.46 -16.55 -17.97
C PRO A 723 3.75 -16.42 -16.62
N LEU A 724 3.98 -17.37 -15.70
CA LEU A 724 3.45 -17.29 -14.34
C LEU A 724 4.30 -16.33 -13.50
N LYS A 725 3.65 -15.38 -12.79
CA LYS A 725 4.30 -14.67 -11.68
C LYS A 725 4.45 -15.61 -10.48
N ARG A 726 5.54 -15.44 -9.71
CA ARG A 726 5.81 -16.16 -8.46
C ARG A 726 4.58 -16.17 -7.54
N GLY A 727 4.21 -17.35 -7.03
CA GLY A 727 3.32 -17.50 -5.88
C GLY A 727 1.81 -17.62 -6.12
N TYR A 728 1.30 -17.63 -7.35
CA TYR A 728 -0.11 -17.93 -7.62
C TYR A 728 -0.33 -19.42 -7.91
N MET A 729 -1.04 -20.13 -7.02
CA MET A 729 -1.77 -21.34 -7.43
C MET A 729 -3.03 -20.87 -8.15
N ASP A 730 -3.15 -21.15 -9.44
CA ASP A 730 -4.42 -20.90 -10.11
C ASP A 730 -5.50 -21.89 -9.63
N TRP A 731 -6.76 -21.54 -9.90
CA TRP A 731 -7.92 -22.36 -9.57
C TRP A 731 -7.84 -23.76 -10.19
N ASN A 732 -7.18 -23.89 -11.34
CA ASN A 732 -7.05 -25.14 -12.07
C ASN A 732 -6.02 -26.09 -11.43
N THR A 733 -4.95 -25.54 -10.87
CA THR A 733 -3.95 -26.23 -10.04
C THR A 733 -4.59 -26.68 -8.73
N SER A 734 -5.39 -25.81 -8.11
CA SER A 734 -6.18 -26.13 -6.91
C SER A 734 -7.22 -27.24 -7.16
N GLN A 735 -7.89 -27.21 -8.31
CA GLN A 735 -8.84 -28.24 -8.77
C GLN A 735 -8.13 -29.54 -9.14
N ALA A 736 -6.94 -29.50 -9.74
CA ALA A 736 -6.13 -30.68 -10.03
C ALA A 736 -5.70 -31.36 -8.73
N VAL A 737 -5.21 -30.61 -7.73
CA VAL A 737 -4.90 -31.12 -6.38
C VAL A 737 -6.16 -31.70 -5.71
N TRP A 738 -7.31 -31.04 -5.85
CA TRP A 738 -8.58 -31.54 -5.32
C TRP A 738 -9.08 -32.82 -6.01
N ARG A 739 -8.96 -32.94 -7.34
CA ARG A 739 -9.32 -34.16 -8.10
C ARG A 739 -8.35 -35.30 -7.87
N ILE A 740 -7.04 -35.03 -7.76
CA ILE A 740 -6.02 -36.00 -7.31
C ILE A 740 -6.44 -36.61 -5.96
N ASN A 741 -6.94 -35.79 -5.04
CA ASN A 741 -7.43 -36.24 -3.74
C ASN A 741 -8.75 -37.05 -3.81
N GLN A 742 -9.51 -36.98 -4.90
CA GLN A 742 -10.71 -37.78 -5.14
C GLN A 742 -10.41 -39.08 -5.91
N ASP A 743 -9.57 -39.04 -6.94
CA ASP A 743 -9.23 -40.22 -7.77
C ASP A 743 -8.32 -41.22 -7.02
N LEU A 744 -7.56 -40.77 -6.03
CA LEU A 744 -6.79 -41.63 -5.11
C LEU A 744 -7.67 -42.33 -4.04
N ARG A 745 -9.00 -42.24 -4.11
CA ARG A 745 -9.94 -42.82 -3.13
C ARG A 745 -10.99 -43.71 -3.79
N PRO A 746 -10.73 -45.03 -3.85
CA PRO A 746 -11.83 -45.94 -3.60
C PRO A 746 -11.80 -46.50 -2.17
N ASP A 747 -10.75 -47.21 -1.71
CA ASP A 747 -10.99 -48.17 -0.61
C ASP A 747 -9.90 -48.42 0.46
N GLU A 748 -8.74 -47.74 0.53
CA GLU A 748 -7.74 -48.04 1.60
C GLU A 748 -7.15 -46.80 2.29
N PHE A 749 -7.76 -46.41 3.40
CA PHE A 749 -7.50 -45.21 4.20
C PHE A 749 -6.16 -45.20 5.00
N MET A 750 -5.30 -46.22 4.89
CA MET A 750 -4.23 -46.47 5.89
C MET A 750 -2.78 -46.26 5.40
N LEU A 751 -2.54 -45.83 4.16
CA LEU A 751 -1.21 -45.42 3.69
C LEU A 751 -1.33 -44.07 2.96
N GLN A 752 -1.23 -43.00 3.75
CA GLN A 752 -1.49 -41.61 3.40
C GLN A 752 -0.43 -41.02 2.47
N TRP A 753 -0.78 -40.54 1.27
CA TRP A 753 0.00 -39.50 0.56
C TRP A 753 -0.95 -38.37 0.12
N THR A 754 -0.80 -37.20 0.74
CA THR A 754 -1.41 -35.94 0.31
C THR A 754 -0.27 -35.00 -0.05
N ILE A 755 -0.25 -34.44 -1.26
CA ILE A 755 0.61 -33.29 -1.58
C ILE A 755 -0.16 -32.06 -1.10
N ASP A 756 0.03 -31.69 0.16
CA ASP A 756 -0.55 -30.51 0.80
C ASP A 756 0.55 -29.56 1.31
N ARG A 757 0.14 -28.51 2.03
CA ARG A 757 1.07 -27.57 2.66
C ARG A 757 2.07 -28.29 3.58
N ASP A 758 1.62 -29.30 4.31
CA ASP A 758 2.44 -30.06 5.25
C ASP A 758 3.48 -30.93 4.51
N PHE A 759 3.14 -31.46 3.33
CA PHE A 759 4.08 -32.13 2.43
C PHE A 759 5.18 -31.19 1.92
N LEU A 760 4.81 -29.98 1.48
CA LEU A 760 5.77 -28.99 1.01
C LEU A 760 6.65 -28.47 2.16
N GLU A 761 6.07 -28.26 3.34
CA GLU A 761 6.80 -27.87 4.56
C GLU A 761 7.74 -28.99 5.04
N ALA A 762 7.33 -30.27 4.98
CA ALA A 762 8.16 -31.43 5.30
C ALA A 762 9.30 -31.64 4.29
N LEU A 763 9.06 -31.38 2.99
CA LEU A 763 10.12 -31.36 1.98
C LEU A 763 11.16 -30.28 2.33
N ILE A 764 10.70 -29.05 2.59
CA ILE A 764 11.56 -27.92 2.99
C ILE A 764 12.32 -28.25 4.29
N GLU A 765 11.68 -28.89 5.27
CA GLU A 765 12.29 -29.30 6.54
C GLU A 765 13.30 -30.45 6.37
N ALA A 766 13.11 -31.36 5.42
CA ALA A 766 14.06 -32.42 5.07
C ALA A 766 15.25 -31.94 4.19
N TYR A 767 15.11 -30.80 3.52
CA TYR A 767 16.14 -30.17 2.67
C TYR A 767 17.14 -29.28 3.41
N SER A 768 16.97 -29.09 4.71
CA SER A 768 17.75 -28.13 5.50
C SER A 768 17.96 -28.62 6.92
#